data_AF-A0A971J1L6-F1
#
_entry.id   AF-A0A971J1L6-F1
#
_cell.length_a   1.000
_cell.length_b   1.000
_cell.length_c   1.000
_cell.angle_alpha   90.00
_cell.angle_beta   90.00
_cell.angle_gamma   90.00
#
_symmetry.space_group_name_H-M   'P 1'
#
loop_
_entity.id
_entity.type
_entity.pdbx_description
1 polymer ?
#
loop_
_entity_poly.entity_id
_entity_poly.type
_entity_poly.pdbx_seq_one_letter_code
_entity_poly.pdbx_strand_id
1 'polypeptide(L)'
;MANIQSHQTLCTCGSGKSYEQCCGANSGCLVIHFPRAKKKNYGAQLEAALSDLISYARRYFYNWEASGKARFTSYSQSQDIPEGFFNLFWNWYVIDYRFHRDVSPIIEFYMAEKEEEMDEYLRPVFTALKESYLSIYQVQWIKNNAVGIRDIFCHRQYVVERDFGPHTRLVEEGMLLLTRIVQIANTPMMLGRPFLVYSEHKNYLLEEVNSLRVYEGVNDPCVFLKEYAEVLCGLVIDLTHGIKKSRMKSRTLHLSEEDRLAMRESLLAGREFTLLERNDRWFKFTWGVGRGLLRRLYLTSASIIIASEDHNDLNWATQMLKGMLERVSLTAPYRWAEGYDFASEEEAEEIIAEILHDKYLEEWLHTAHQELEGMTPLQALEDVRGRVLLESLLNDMEALELLAKSRGEYFFPTSVIRTKLNLDKSRLQQELLQPEAIAIKVRKHRDRQELSSFITAYNWPNEELRRVASTAFDLYSSNRDYVTLAWILYMWNEFATIYQPKVSKVRGWLAALEHTYLRLSNQRVSFARTAKRFGLPTGLISKHTQLIERHFKRYPLDFSKEIVSYPAWEELDDREKVSAYEEVLQHLQMFAYGIKQVWNQSEQDSRKEYFELVNTAGRFWDEPTRRVYEQFFRAHYCMDDINSNHTTIANLFWENQARRFPPYLKTASFNLMMSYVGAYRVYPKGANSLIFEDIFSGERCEVYGRFGNRVHENIVPGMISITRLLPMGERYWVSDPMFVVLPDLIEIFDHNLHMLMEKLHPHDETDIRYLKLRGEKIVKAYILSLDEMEQNTLRMINQPLKIDWQTVRVSNPRLCQEILKQNRRFRLLYEDDKRASFLWLSYNHQSQYQWGYVIIEIEKEQIMITTIPGKDLEKFIRDIRRTLKSADIVVAFRLADHGLLTLNELEYQMIADLAQFFNTNPDLSLVLLRQDELGDADLEWAQGIFILKLGTLLMEYLGQHRGQKPQ
;
A
#
# COMPACT_ATOMS: atom_id res chain seq x y z
N MET A 1 -19.66 22.03 -62.92
CA MET A 1 -19.75 23.39 -63.50
C MET A 1 -21.22 23.74 -63.62
N ALA A 2 -21.71 24.59 -62.72
CA ALA A 2 -23.03 25.23 -62.82
C ALA A 2 -22.81 26.69 -62.41
N ASN A 3 -23.14 27.61 -63.32
CA ASN A 3 -23.07 29.05 -63.09
C ASN A 3 -24.13 29.45 -62.04
N ILE A 4 -23.70 29.99 -60.91
CA ILE A 4 -24.57 30.67 -59.95
C ILE A 4 -24.27 32.17 -60.02
N GLN A 5 -25.35 32.94 -60.08
CA GLN A 5 -25.47 34.33 -60.47
C GLN A 5 -24.69 35.29 -59.58
N SER A 6 -24.11 36.32 -60.22
CA SER A 6 -23.49 37.47 -59.56
C SER A 6 -24.53 38.26 -58.76
N HIS A 7 -24.62 37.99 -57.45
CA HIS A 7 -25.21 38.98 -56.55
C HIS A 7 -24.18 40.10 -56.34
N GLN A 8 -24.37 41.20 -57.06
CA GLN A 8 -23.78 42.50 -56.72
C GLN A 8 -24.38 42.98 -55.39
N THR A 9 -23.95 42.42 -54.28
CA THR A 9 -24.26 42.94 -52.95
C THR A 9 -23.04 43.64 -52.38
N LEU A 10 -23.26 44.88 -51.93
CA LEU A 10 -22.28 45.69 -51.23
C LEU A 10 -21.85 44.96 -49.95
N CYS A 11 -20.57 45.06 -49.62
CA CYS A 11 -19.97 44.41 -48.46
C CYS A 11 -20.56 45.01 -47.16
N THR A 12 -20.99 44.14 -46.25
CA THR A 12 -21.64 44.52 -44.98
C THR A 12 -20.70 45.11 -43.93
N CYS A 13 -19.40 45.22 -44.21
CA CYS A 13 -18.40 45.84 -43.33
C CYS A 13 -18.45 47.38 -43.31
N GLY A 14 -19.39 47.98 -44.04
CA GLY A 14 -19.59 49.44 -44.09
C GLY A 14 -18.72 50.17 -45.12
N SER A 15 -17.98 49.45 -45.98
CA SER A 15 -17.04 50.05 -46.94
C SER A 15 -17.69 50.54 -48.25
N GLY A 16 -18.94 50.18 -48.53
CA GLY A 16 -19.65 50.57 -49.75
C GLY A 16 -19.10 50.00 -51.06
N LYS A 17 -18.24 48.97 -51.02
CA LYS A 17 -17.68 48.26 -52.19
C LYS A 17 -18.27 46.85 -52.31
N SER A 18 -18.18 46.20 -53.48
CA SER A 18 -18.61 44.79 -53.63
C SER A 18 -17.73 43.86 -52.78
N TYR A 19 -18.32 42.76 -52.30
CA TYR A 19 -17.65 41.82 -51.37
C TYR A 19 -16.28 41.35 -51.90
N GLU A 20 -16.17 41.00 -53.19
CA GLU A 20 -14.94 40.52 -53.83
C GLU A 20 -13.81 41.55 -53.82
N GLN A 21 -14.13 42.85 -53.89
CA GLN A 21 -13.15 43.94 -53.92
C GLN A 21 -12.83 44.54 -52.56
N CYS A 22 -13.40 44.00 -51.48
CA CYS A 22 -13.18 44.48 -50.12
C CYS A 22 -12.64 43.34 -49.24
N CYS A 23 -13.50 42.69 -48.46
CA CYS A 23 -13.08 41.61 -47.58
C CYS A 23 -12.66 40.33 -48.34
N GLY A 24 -13.15 40.14 -49.58
CA GLY A 24 -12.80 38.98 -50.41
C GLY A 24 -11.39 39.03 -51.00
N ALA A 25 -10.78 40.22 -51.12
CA ALA A 25 -9.55 40.42 -51.88
C ALA A 25 -8.27 39.81 -51.25
N ASN A 26 -8.32 39.40 -49.97
CA ASN A 26 -7.16 38.83 -49.25
C ASN A 26 -7.47 37.48 -48.58
N SER A 27 -8.22 36.61 -49.26
CA SER A 27 -8.31 35.19 -48.89
C SER A 27 -7.15 34.43 -49.52
N GLY A 28 -5.92 34.69 -49.08
CA GLY A 28 -4.75 33.90 -49.50
C GLY A 28 -5.02 32.43 -49.25
N CYS A 29 -5.11 31.63 -50.31
CA CYS A 29 -5.26 30.18 -50.20
C CYS A 29 -4.00 29.62 -49.56
N LEU A 30 -4.09 29.22 -48.29
CA LEU A 30 -3.01 28.55 -47.58
C LEU A 30 -3.01 27.09 -48.03
N VAL A 31 -2.11 26.73 -48.94
CA VAL A 31 -1.93 25.33 -49.37
C VAL A 31 -1.17 24.60 -48.27
N ILE A 32 -1.89 23.81 -47.48
CA ILE A 32 -1.31 22.95 -46.45
C ILE A 32 -0.98 21.61 -47.10
N HIS A 33 0.31 21.32 -47.26
CA HIS A 33 0.80 20.10 -47.88
C HIS A 33 1.26 19.09 -46.81
N PHE A 34 0.53 17.98 -46.67
CA PHE A 34 0.95 16.84 -45.87
C PHE A 34 1.79 15.88 -46.76
N PRO A 35 3.09 15.67 -46.48
CA PRO A 35 3.97 14.89 -47.35
C PRO A 35 3.64 13.39 -47.29
N ARG A 36 2.91 12.88 -48.30
CA ARG A 36 2.61 11.43 -48.47
C ARG A 36 3.56 10.69 -49.43
N ALA A 37 4.57 11.36 -50.01
CA ALA A 37 5.49 10.74 -50.97
C ALA A 37 6.50 9.79 -50.30
N LYS A 38 6.81 8.64 -50.94
CA LYS A 38 7.68 7.55 -50.43
C LYS A 38 9.03 7.97 -49.81
N LYS A 39 9.57 9.15 -50.11
CA LYS A 39 10.86 9.64 -49.58
C LYS A 39 10.78 10.45 -48.27
N LYS A 40 9.58 10.85 -47.80
CA LYS A 40 9.37 11.64 -46.55
C LYS A 40 8.05 11.30 -45.86
N ASN A 41 7.74 10.01 -45.71
CA ASN A 41 6.56 9.58 -44.96
C ASN A 41 6.83 9.68 -43.45
N TYR A 42 6.71 10.89 -42.90
CA TYR A 42 6.97 11.16 -41.47
C TYR A 42 6.09 10.33 -40.53
N GLY A 43 4.87 9.96 -40.95
CA GLY A 43 4.01 9.05 -40.18
C GLY A 43 4.63 7.66 -40.02
N ALA A 44 5.10 7.05 -41.12
CA ALA A 44 5.79 5.76 -41.07
C ALA A 44 7.12 5.84 -40.31
N GLN A 45 7.83 6.98 -40.39
CA GLN A 45 9.05 7.20 -39.63
C GLN A 45 8.79 7.30 -38.13
N LEU A 46 7.69 7.95 -37.70
CA LEU A 46 7.28 8.01 -36.30
C LEU A 46 6.90 6.63 -35.77
N GLU A 47 6.12 5.84 -36.53
CA GLU A 47 5.76 4.48 -36.11
C GLU A 47 6.98 3.57 -36.01
N ALA A 48 7.92 3.64 -36.96
CA ALA A 48 9.17 2.88 -36.89
C ALA A 48 10.02 3.30 -35.68
N ALA A 49 10.22 4.61 -35.47
CA ALA A 49 10.96 5.14 -34.33
C ALA A 49 10.38 4.72 -32.97
N LEU A 50 9.04 4.74 -32.83
CA LEU A 50 8.38 4.26 -31.62
C LEU A 50 8.52 2.75 -31.43
N SER A 51 8.39 1.96 -32.50
CA SER A 51 8.57 0.52 -32.46
C SER A 51 9.99 0.15 -32.00
N ASP A 52 10.99 0.88 -32.49
CA ASP A 52 12.39 0.69 -32.11
C ASP A 52 12.61 1.06 -30.63
N LEU A 53 12.07 2.20 -30.18
CA LEU A 53 12.12 2.61 -28.76
C LEU A 53 11.45 1.61 -27.83
N ILE A 54 10.27 1.09 -28.19
CA ILE A 54 9.56 0.09 -27.39
C ILE A 54 10.35 -1.21 -27.34
N SER A 55 10.95 -1.62 -28.46
CA SER A 55 11.80 -2.82 -28.52
C SER A 55 13.06 -2.65 -27.66
N TYR A 56 13.67 -1.47 -27.70
CA TYR A 56 14.79 -1.10 -26.83
C TYR A 56 14.41 -1.13 -25.35
N ALA A 57 13.28 -0.50 -24.99
CA ALA A 57 12.75 -0.50 -23.63
C ALA A 57 12.49 -1.93 -23.11
N ARG A 58 11.90 -2.81 -23.93
CA ARG A 58 11.68 -4.22 -23.57
C ARG A 58 12.96 -5.03 -23.44
N ARG A 59 14.03 -4.66 -24.14
CA ARG A 59 15.29 -5.39 -24.08
C ARG A 59 16.13 -5.01 -22.86
N TYR A 60 16.18 -3.71 -22.52
CA TYR A 60 17.11 -3.19 -21.51
C TYR A 60 16.42 -2.71 -20.23
N PHE A 61 15.11 -2.43 -20.26
CA PHE A 61 14.36 -1.85 -19.14
C PHE A 61 13.13 -2.66 -18.74
N TYR A 62 13.07 -3.96 -19.08
CA TYR A 62 11.90 -4.82 -18.81
C TYR A 62 11.49 -4.91 -17.33
N ASN A 63 12.45 -4.83 -16.41
CA ASN A 63 12.18 -4.86 -14.96
C ASN A 63 11.38 -3.63 -14.46
N TRP A 64 11.36 -2.55 -15.23
CA TRP A 64 10.69 -1.29 -14.86
C TRP A 64 9.30 -1.14 -15.47
N GLU A 65 8.85 -2.09 -16.29
CA GLU A 65 7.51 -2.02 -16.90
C GLU A 65 6.42 -2.02 -15.83
N ALA A 66 6.55 -2.85 -14.79
CA ALA A 66 5.59 -2.91 -13.68
C ALA A 66 5.50 -1.57 -12.92
N SER A 67 6.65 -0.96 -12.59
CA SER A 67 6.72 0.36 -11.96
C SER A 67 6.18 1.47 -12.87
N GLY A 68 6.43 1.36 -14.19
CA GLY A 68 5.86 2.25 -15.20
C GLY A 68 4.35 2.18 -15.25
N LYS A 69 3.77 0.97 -15.26
CA LYS A 69 2.31 0.76 -15.23
C LYS A 69 1.69 1.35 -13.97
N ALA A 70 2.27 1.06 -12.80
CA ALA A 70 1.81 1.61 -11.53
C ALA A 70 1.84 3.14 -11.50
N ARG A 71 2.88 3.76 -12.08
CA ARG A 71 2.96 5.22 -12.20
C ARG A 71 1.93 5.77 -13.21
N PHE A 72 1.74 5.11 -14.34
CA PHE A 72 0.76 5.54 -15.35
C PHE A 72 -0.68 5.54 -14.81
N THR A 73 -1.02 4.58 -13.95
CA THR A 73 -2.34 4.48 -13.31
C THR A 73 -2.44 5.22 -11.96
N SER A 74 -1.37 5.88 -11.49
CA SER A 74 -1.32 6.51 -10.16
C SER A 74 -2.36 7.62 -9.93
N TYR A 75 -2.89 8.22 -11.01
CA TYR A 75 -3.94 9.24 -10.97
C TYR A 75 -5.33 8.71 -11.37
N SER A 76 -5.47 7.39 -11.61
CA SER A 76 -6.74 6.71 -11.90
C SER A 76 -7.21 5.85 -10.72
N GLN A 77 -8.52 5.65 -10.61
CA GLN A 77 -9.10 4.66 -9.69
C GLN A 77 -9.01 3.23 -10.24
N SER A 78 -8.74 3.06 -11.54
CA SER A 78 -8.47 1.76 -12.14
C SER A 78 -7.03 1.34 -11.84
N GLN A 79 -6.85 0.19 -11.21
CA GLN A 79 -5.52 -0.39 -11.01
C GLN A 79 -4.92 -0.92 -12.32
N ASP A 80 -5.78 -1.25 -13.29
CA ASP A 80 -5.39 -1.75 -14.61
C ASP A 80 -5.49 -0.69 -15.71
N ILE A 81 -4.62 -0.80 -16.71
CA ILE A 81 -4.67 0.03 -17.92
C ILE A 81 -5.73 -0.57 -18.87
N PRO A 82 -6.79 0.16 -19.24
CA PRO A 82 -7.80 -0.37 -20.15
C PRO A 82 -7.20 -0.69 -21.53
N GLU A 83 -7.74 -1.70 -22.22
CA GLU A 83 -7.16 -2.20 -23.48
C GLU A 83 -6.90 -1.10 -24.53
N GLY A 84 -7.81 -0.13 -24.63
CA GLY A 84 -7.64 1.00 -25.55
C GLY A 84 -6.37 1.82 -25.26
N PHE A 85 -6.02 2.00 -23.97
CA PHE A 85 -4.96 2.89 -23.51
C PHE A 85 -3.55 2.29 -23.56
N PHE A 86 -3.38 1.00 -23.90
CA PHE A 86 -2.05 0.37 -23.94
C PHE A 86 -1.08 1.05 -24.91
N ASN A 87 -1.55 1.51 -26.06
CA ASN A 87 -0.68 2.22 -27.01
C ASN A 87 -0.22 3.56 -26.42
N LEU A 88 -1.12 4.29 -25.76
CA LEU A 88 -0.80 5.54 -25.09
C LEU A 88 0.19 5.33 -23.94
N PHE A 89 0.01 4.26 -23.15
CA PHE A 89 0.95 3.85 -22.12
C PHE A 89 2.35 3.62 -22.68
N TRP A 90 2.49 2.82 -23.74
CA TRP A 90 3.81 2.54 -24.31
C TRP A 90 4.49 3.79 -24.87
N ASN A 91 3.74 4.70 -25.50
CA ASN A 91 4.27 5.97 -25.98
C ASN A 91 4.74 6.85 -24.81
N TRP A 92 3.94 6.95 -23.74
CA TRP A 92 4.32 7.67 -22.53
C TRP A 92 5.54 7.04 -21.85
N TYR A 93 5.57 5.71 -21.75
CA TYR A 93 6.64 4.97 -21.08
C TYR A 93 8.00 5.20 -21.74
N VAL A 94 8.06 5.20 -23.08
CA VAL A 94 9.34 5.38 -23.76
C VAL A 94 9.76 6.85 -23.92
N ILE A 95 8.81 7.81 -23.89
CA ILE A 95 9.11 9.24 -24.12
C ILE A 95 9.21 10.04 -22.82
N ASP A 96 8.35 9.77 -21.84
CA ASP A 96 8.15 10.64 -20.66
C ASP A 96 8.57 9.98 -19.34
N TYR A 97 8.52 8.64 -19.23
CA TYR A 97 8.80 7.96 -17.96
C TYR A 97 10.24 8.15 -17.51
N ARG A 98 10.39 8.62 -16.27
CA ARG A 98 11.68 8.75 -15.55
C ARG A 98 11.72 7.78 -14.38
N PHE A 99 12.82 7.06 -14.24
CA PHE A 99 13.07 6.15 -13.11
C PHE A 99 13.19 6.92 -11.78
N HIS A 100 13.87 8.08 -11.81
CA HIS A 100 14.02 9.02 -10.70
C HIS A 100 13.90 10.46 -11.21
N ARG A 101 13.60 11.42 -10.32
CA ARG A 101 13.44 12.84 -10.69
C ARG A 101 14.65 13.43 -11.43
N ASP A 102 15.85 12.97 -11.07
CA ASP A 102 17.11 13.49 -11.63
C ASP A 102 17.60 12.67 -12.85
N VAL A 103 16.84 11.69 -13.31
CA VAL A 103 17.22 10.79 -14.40
C VAL A 103 16.42 11.10 -15.66
N SER A 104 17.09 11.07 -16.81
CA SER A 104 16.48 11.31 -18.12
C SER A 104 15.48 10.21 -18.54
N PRO A 105 14.50 10.51 -19.42
CA PRO A 105 13.58 9.50 -19.94
C PRO A 105 14.27 8.49 -20.89
N ILE A 106 13.62 7.34 -21.14
CA ILE A 106 14.15 6.24 -21.98
C ILE A 106 14.60 6.71 -23.37
N ILE A 107 13.85 7.62 -24.00
CA ILE A 107 14.22 8.19 -25.31
C ILE A 107 15.60 8.86 -25.30
N GLU A 108 16.03 9.48 -24.21
CA GLU A 108 17.36 10.10 -24.14
C GLU A 108 18.47 9.06 -24.06
N PHE A 109 18.27 7.98 -23.31
CA PHE A 109 19.21 6.86 -23.28
C PHE A 109 19.37 6.22 -24.66
N TYR A 110 18.25 6.00 -25.36
CA TYR A 110 18.28 5.47 -26.73
C TYR A 110 19.03 6.39 -27.69
N MET A 111 18.75 7.70 -27.65
CA MET A 111 19.42 8.68 -28.50
C MET A 111 20.92 8.79 -28.22
N ALA A 112 21.33 8.69 -26.96
CA ALA A 112 22.74 8.74 -26.56
C ALA A 112 23.50 7.46 -26.96
N GLU A 113 22.93 6.28 -26.73
CA GLU A 113 23.57 5.00 -27.09
C GLU A 113 23.68 4.83 -28.61
N LYS A 114 22.65 5.24 -29.36
CA LYS A 114 22.57 5.11 -30.82
C LYS A 114 23.09 6.32 -31.58
N GLU A 115 23.75 7.29 -30.94
CA GLU A 115 24.12 8.55 -31.58
C GLU A 115 24.96 8.37 -32.86
N GLU A 116 25.91 7.43 -32.84
CA GLU A 116 26.81 7.11 -33.96
C GLU A 116 26.19 6.15 -34.99
N GLU A 117 25.25 5.29 -34.57
CA GLU A 117 24.60 4.27 -35.41
C GLU A 117 23.30 4.76 -36.06
N MET A 118 22.73 5.86 -35.57
CA MET A 118 21.43 6.38 -36.00
C MET A 118 21.51 7.08 -37.35
N ASP A 119 20.65 6.67 -38.27
CA ASP A 119 20.48 7.33 -39.55
C ASP A 119 20.19 8.83 -39.39
N GLU A 120 20.87 9.66 -40.18
CA GLU A 120 20.79 11.13 -40.09
C GLU A 120 19.35 11.68 -40.23
N TYR A 121 18.49 10.97 -40.98
CA TYR A 121 17.09 11.37 -41.17
C TYR A 121 16.18 11.07 -39.98
N LEU A 122 16.57 10.17 -39.06
CA LEU A 122 15.80 9.82 -37.86
C LEU A 122 16.07 10.78 -36.70
N ARG A 123 17.24 11.43 -36.66
CA ARG A 123 17.61 12.37 -35.61
C ARG A 123 16.56 13.48 -35.39
N PRO A 124 16.04 14.17 -36.43
CA PRO A 124 14.97 15.15 -36.27
C PRO A 124 13.65 14.56 -35.74
N VAL A 125 13.38 13.28 -36.02
CA VAL A 125 12.15 12.59 -35.57
C VAL A 125 12.22 12.32 -34.07
N PHE A 126 13.33 11.77 -33.59
CA PHE A 126 13.54 11.54 -32.15
C PHE A 126 13.61 12.83 -31.35
N THR A 127 14.26 13.88 -31.89
CA THR A 127 14.24 15.21 -31.26
C THR A 127 12.81 15.76 -31.17
N ALA A 128 12.01 15.63 -32.22
CA ALA A 128 10.61 16.07 -32.20
C ALA A 128 9.76 15.26 -31.20
N LEU A 129 9.98 13.95 -31.08
CA LEU A 129 9.34 13.10 -30.07
C LEU A 129 9.69 13.56 -28.66
N LYS A 130 10.99 13.77 -28.38
CA LYS A 130 11.49 14.27 -27.09
C LYS A 130 10.91 15.62 -26.68
N GLU A 131 10.71 16.53 -27.63
CA GLU A 131 10.17 17.87 -27.33
C GLU A 131 8.65 17.97 -27.32
N SER A 132 7.96 16.91 -27.76
CA SER A 132 6.50 16.84 -27.70
C SER A 132 6.01 16.51 -26.29
N TYR A 133 4.72 16.72 -26.05
CA TYR A 133 4.03 16.35 -24.81
C TYR A 133 2.60 15.91 -25.12
N LEU A 134 2.00 15.18 -24.18
CA LEU A 134 0.60 14.79 -24.26
C LEU A 134 -0.31 15.93 -23.78
N SER A 135 -1.38 16.21 -24.52
CA SER A 135 -2.33 17.25 -24.14
C SER A 135 -3.73 16.98 -24.68
N ILE A 136 -4.68 17.85 -24.30
CA ILE A 136 -6.05 17.84 -24.81
C ILE A 136 -6.25 19.02 -25.73
N TYR A 137 -6.67 18.71 -26.95
CA TYR A 137 -6.89 19.69 -28.00
C TYR A 137 -8.37 19.78 -28.35
N GLN A 138 -8.91 21.00 -28.36
CA GLN A 138 -10.25 21.27 -28.84
C GLN A 138 -10.25 21.51 -30.35
N VAL A 139 -11.10 20.77 -31.07
CA VAL A 139 -11.33 20.97 -32.50
C VAL A 139 -11.97 22.34 -32.72
N GLN A 140 -11.29 23.22 -33.45
CA GLN A 140 -11.76 24.57 -33.74
C GLN A 140 -12.54 24.62 -35.06
N TRP A 141 -12.05 23.93 -36.08
CA TRP A 141 -12.68 23.89 -37.39
C TRP A 141 -12.23 22.65 -38.17
N ILE A 142 -13.09 22.19 -39.09
CA ILE A 142 -12.78 21.08 -40.01
C ILE A 142 -12.99 21.55 -41.45
N LYS A 143 -11.95 21.49 -42.29
CA LYS A 143 -12.02 21.88 -43.71
C LYS A 143 -11.31 20.85 -44.59
N ASN A 144 -12.07 20.20 -45.48
CA ASN A 144 -11.57 19.13 -46.36
C ASN A 144 -10.80 18.05 -45.58
N ASN A 145 -9.50 17.93 -45.85
CA ASN A 145 -8.57 16.98 -45.22
C ASN A 145 -7.72 17.62 -44.12
N ALA A 146 -8.06 18.81 -43.62
CA ALA A 146 -7.34 19.50 -42.56
C ALA A 146 -8.26 19.82 -41.38
N VAL A 147 -7.69 19.74 -40.17
CA VAL A 147 -8.38 20.07 -38.92
C VAL A 147 -7.53 21.06 -38.13
N GLY A 148 -8.16 22.18 -37.75
CA GLY A 148 -7.57 23.14 -36.82
C GLY A 148 -7.89 22.73 -35.39
N ILE A 149 -6.86 22.55 -34.57
CA ILE A 149 -6.99 22.15 -33.17
C ILE A 149 -6.29 23.17 -32.27
N ARG A 150 -6.80 23.38 -31.06
CA ARG A 150 -6.23 24.29 -30.06
C ARG A 150 -6.08 23.57 -28.72
N ASP A 151 -4.89 23.62 -28.15
CA ASP A 151 -4.62 23.11 -26.80
C ASP A 151 -5.45 23.88 -25.75
N ILE A 152 -6.17 23.18 -24.89
CA ILE A 152 -7.05 23.81 -23.90
C ILE A 152 -6.27 24.46 -22.74
N PHE A 153 -5.07 23.98 -22.44
CA PHE A 153 -4.24 24.43 -21.32
C PHE A 153 -3.27 25.55 -21.73
N CYS A 154 -2.52 25.34 -22.81
CA CYS A 154 -1.48 26.28 -23.26
C CYS A 154 -1.89 27.15 -24.45
N HIS A 155 -3.08 26.93 -25.00
CA HIS A 155 -3.67 27.71 -26.10
C HIS A 155 -2.92 27.67 -27.44
N ARG A 156 -1.90 26.80 -27.59
CA ARG A 156 -1.21 26.57 -28.86
C ARG A 156 -2.17 26.01 -29.91
N GLN A 157 -2.00 26.44 -31.15
CA GLN A 157 -2.84 26.04 -32.27
C GLN A 157 -2.02 25.25 -33.30
N TYR A 158 -2.63 24.20 -33.82
CA TYR A 158 -2.03 23.34 -34.82
C TYR A 158 -3.04 23.06 -35.94
N VAL A 159 -2.52 22.82 -37.15
CA VAL A 159 -3.33 22.33 -38.27
C VAL A 159 -2.83 20.96 -38.68
N VAL A 160 -3.61 19.93 -38.42
CA VAL A 160 -3.24 18.53 -38.66
C VAL A 160 -4.08 17.95 -39.78
N GLU A 161 -3.62 16.83 -40.33
CA GLU A 161 -4.38 16.07 -41.32
C GLU A 161 -5.63 15.46 -40.67
N ARG A 162 -6.75 15.46 -41.41
CA ARG A 162 -8.01 14.85 -40.98
C ARG A 162 -7.96 13.32 -41.16
N ASP A 163 -7.09 12.69 -40.39
CA ASP A 163 -6.98 11.24 -40.29
C ASP A 163 -6.95 10.83 -38.81
N PHE A 164 -8.11 10.40 -38.32
CA PHE A 164 -8.31 9.93 -36.94
C PHE A 164 -8.66 8.43 -36.93
N GLY A 165 -8.33 7.70 -38.01
CA GLY A 165 -8.71 6.30 -38.18
C GLY A 165 -10.25 6.09 -38.24
N PRO A 166 -10.82 5.09 -37.54
CA PRO A 166 -12.26 4.81 -37.59
C PRO A 166 -13.12 5.95 -37.02
N HIS A 167 -12.52 6.81 -36.18
CA HIS A 167 -13.21 7.94 -35.55
C HIS A 167 -13.30 9.18 -36.45
N THR A 168 -12.70 9.17 -37.66
CA THR A 168 -12.64 10.35 -38.55
C THR A 168 -14.01 10.95 -38.87
N ARG A 169 -15.06 10.12 -38.88
CA ARG A 169 -16.44 10.54 -39.13
C ARG A 169 -17.16 11.03 -37.87
N LEU A 170 -16.65 10.70 -36.68
CA LEU A 170 -17.23 11.05 -35.39
C LEU A 170 -16.70 12.38 -34.85
N VAL A 171 -15.53 12.84 -35.32
CA VAL A 171 -14.93 14.09 -34.86
C VAL A 171 -15.67 15.29 -35.44
N GLU A 172 -16.20 16.14 -34.55
CA GLU A 172 -16.89 17.39 -34.87
C GLU A 172 -16.21 18.60 -34.22
N GLU A 173 -16.60 19.80 -34.64
CA GLU A 173 -16.14 21.05 -34.02
C GLU A 173 -16.55 21.11 -32.54
N GLY A 174 -15.66 21.58 -31.69
CA GLY A 174 -15.87 21.64 -30.24
C GLY A 174 -15.50 20.38 -29.46
N MET A 175 -15.33 19.23 -30.12
CA MET A 175 -14.86 17.98 -29.48
C MET A 175 -13.43 18.12 -28.95
N LEU A 176 -13.11 17.31 -27.93
CA LEU A 176 -11.80 17.27 -27.29
C LEU A 176 -11.05 16.00 -27.71
N LEU A 177 -9.76 16.16 -28.03
CA LEU A 177 -8.87 15.10 -28.48
C LEU A 177 -7.68 15.00 -27.52
N LEU A 178 -7.56 13.88 -26.80
CA LEU A 178 -6.34 13.54 -26.07
C LEU A 178 -5.35 12.91 -27.07
N THR A 179 -4.27 13.62 -27.36
CA THR A 179 -3.22 13.15 -28.27
C THR A 179 -1.92 13.89 -28.02
N ARG A 180 -0.85 13.47 -28.67
CA ARG A 180 0.46 14.12 -28.66
C ARG A 180 0.71 14.69 -30.04
N ILE A 181 1.00 15.99 -30.11
CA ILE A 181 1.38 16.64 -31.37
C ILE A 181 2.90 16.71 -31.46
N VAL A 182 3.43 16.08 -32.51
CA VAL A 182 4.87 16.02 -32.80
C VAL A 182 5.17 16.95 -33.97
N GLN A 183 6.09 17.89 -33.77
CA GLN A 183 6.44 18.91 -34.76
C GLN A 183 7.74 18.50 -35.47
N ILE A 184 7.63 17.85 -36.64
CA ILE A 184 8.81 17.48 -37.44
C ILE A 184 9.04 18.58 -38.48
N ALA A 185 10.14 19.33 -38.31
CA ALA A 185 10.40 20.56 -39.04
C ALA A 185 9.19 21.52 -38.94
N ASN A 186 8.52 21.84 -40.06
CA ASN A 186 7.36 22.74 -40.08
C ASN A 186 6.01 22.00 -40.20
N THR A 187 5.98 20.68 -40.03
CA THR A 187 4.74 19.88 -40.15
C THR A 187 4.31 19.32 -38.79
N PRO A 188 3.19 19.79 -38.20
CA PRO A 188 2.61 19.16 -37.02
C PRO A 188 1.92 17.85 -37.41
N MET A 189 2.19 16.79 -36.66
CA MET A 189 1.58 15.48 -36.83
C MET A 189 1.04 14.97 -35.50
N MET A 190 -0.08 14.25 -35.54
CA MET A 190 -0.57 13.53 -34.37
C MET A 190 0.20 12.22 -34.23
N LEU A 191 0.62 11.91 -33.00
CA LEU A 191 1.22 10.63 -32.68
C LEU A 191 0.12 9.60 -32.38
N GLY A 192 -0.01 8.62 -33.27
CA GLY A 192 -1.04 7.59 -33.17
C GLY A 192 -2.46 8.13 -33.33
N ARG A 193 -3.44 7.37 -32.82
CA ARG A 193 -4.86 7.73 -32.90
C ARG A 193 -5.25 8.56 -31.67
N PRO A 194 -6.01 9.67 -31.81
CA PRO A 194 -6.45 10.44 -30.67
C PRO A 194 -7.55 9.70 -29.90
N PHE A 195 -7.60 9.92 -28.59
CA PHE A 195 -8.74 9.55 -27.76
C PHE A 195 -9.77 10.68 -27.77
N LEU A 196 -11.04 10.33 -28.01
CA LEU A 196 -12.14 11.28 -27.96
C LEU A 196 -12.56 11.50 -26.51
N VAL A 197 -12.68 12.76 -26.10
CA VAL A 197 -13.17 13.16 -24.79
C VAL A 197 -14.41 14.04 -24.99
N TYR A 198 -15.47 13.78 -24.22
CA TYR A 198 -16.69 14.57 -24.30
C TYR A 198 -16.45 16.04 -23.90
N SER A 199 -16.97 16.98 -24.67
CA SER A 199 -16.74 18.42 -24.48
C SER A 199 -17.21 18.96 -23.13
N GLU A 200 -18.19 18.31 -22.51
CA GLU A 200 -18.68 18.64 -21.16
C GLU A 200 -17.62 18.47 -20.06
N HIS A 201 -16.59 17.66 -20.29
CA HIS A 201 -15.51 17.46 -19.32
C HIS A 201 -14.42 18.54 -19.39
N LYS A 202 -14.49 19.48 -20.34
CA LYS A 202 -13.49 20.54 -20.54
C LYS A 202 -13.14 21.29 -19.26
N ASN A 203 -14.15 21.78 -18.54
CA ASN A 203 -13.95 22.59 -17.35
C ASN A 203 -13.35 21.76 -16.20
N TYR A 204 -13.84 20.54 -16.01
CA TYR A 204 -13.30 19.61 -15.02
C TYR A 204 -11.82 19.33 -15.26
N LEU A 205 -11.44 19.01 -16.50
CA LEU A 205 -10.04 18.74 -16.87
C LEU A 205 -9.15 19.97 -16.67
N LEU A 206 -9.63 21.16 -17.05
CA LEU A 206 -8.91 22.42 -16.81
C LEU A 206 -8.68 22.67 -15.32
N GLU A 207 -9.69 22.44 -14.49
CA GLU A 207 -9.61 22.66 -13.05
C GLU A 207 -8.65 21.68 -12.37
N GLU A 208 -8.81 20.37 -12.59
CA GLU A 208 -8.01 19.35 -11.91
C GLU A 208 -6.53 19.41 -12.32
N VAL A 209 -6.24 19.57 -13.61
CA VAL A 209 -4.85 19.69 -14.09
C VAL A 209 -4.21 20.96 -13.55
N ASN A 210 -4.92 22.10 -13.51
CA ASN A 210 -4.36 23.32 -12.91
C ASN A 210 -4.16 23.20 -11.40
N SER A 211 -5.07 22.54 -10.69
CA SER A 211 -4.92 22.31 -9.24
C SER A 211 -3.66 21.50 -8.93
N LEU A 212 -3.40 20.43 -9.70
CA LEU A 212 -2.20 19.60 -9.52
C LEU A 212 -0.93 20.31 -9.95
N ARG A 213 -1.00 21.10 -11.02
CA ARG A 213 0.11 21.93 -11.46
C ARG A 213 0.56 22.93 -10.39
N VAL A 214 -0.40 23.56 -9.70
CA VAL A 214 -0.12 24.48 -8.59
C VAL A 214 0.45 23.73 -7.40
N TYR A 215 -0.10 22.56 -7.07
CA TYR A 215 0.40 21.70 -5.99
C TYR A 215 1.87 21.27 -6.19
N GLU A 216 2.24 20.88 -7.40
CA GLU A 216 3.62 20.51 -7.75
C GLU A 216 4.56 21.73 -7.93
N GLY A 217 4.06 22.96 -7.76
CA GLY A 217 4.86 24.18 -7.88
C GLY A 217 5.32 24.52 -9.31
N VAL A 218 4.65 23.99 -10.34
CA VAL A 218 5.06 24.18 -11.74
C VAL A 218 4.31 25.36 -12.39
N ASN A 219 5.01 26.45 -12.70
CA ASN A 219 4.39 27.65 -13.25
C ASN A 219 3.93 27.52 -14.71
N ASP A 220 4.66 26.78 -15.55
CA ASP A 220 4.34 26.63 -16.98
C ASP A 220 3.50 25.36 -17.23
N PRO A 221 2.26 25.47 -17.76
CA PRO A 221 1.45 24.33 -18.14
C PRO A 221 2.15 23.38 -19.11
N CYS A 222 2.97 23.86 -20.06
CA CYS A 222 3.65 22.99 -21.01
C CYS A 222 4.68 22.09 -20.33
N VAL A 223 5.41 22.63 -19.34
CA VAL A 223 6.39 21.86 -18.56
C VAL A 223 5.66 20.84 -17.70
N PHE A 224 4.54 21.20 -17.08
CA PHE A 224 3.73 20.27 -16.31
C PHE A 224 3.20 19.12 -17.17
N LEU A 225 2.65 19.41 -18.35
CA LEU A 225 2.15 18.40 -19.29
C LEU A 225 3.25 17.47 -19.81
N LYS A 226 4.50 17.93 -19.88
CA LYS A 226 5.65 17.12 -20.28
C LYS A 226 6.13 16.20 -19.15
N GLU A 227 6.25 16.72 -17.93
CA GLU A 227 6.80 15.97 -16.78
C GLU A 227 5.77 15.13 -16.02
N TYR A 228 4.47 15.45 -16.15
CA TYR A 228 3.35 14.82 -15.42
C TYR A 228 2.22 14.34 -16.36
N ALA A 229 2.56 13.87 -17.56
CA ALA A 229 1.59 13.40 -18.55
C ALA A 229 0.66 12.26 -18.06
N GLU A 230 1.11 11.47 -17.06
CA GLU A 230 0.32 10.43 -16.40
C GLU A 230 -0.95 10.98 -15.72
N VAL A 231 -0.91 12.23 -15.25
CA VAL A 231 -2.07 12.90 -14.62
C VAL A 231 -3.24 12.97 -15.59
N LEU A 232 -2.97 13.42 -16.82
CA LEU A 232 -3.96 13.55 -17.86
C LEU A 232 -4.52 12.19 -18.29
N CYS A 233 -3.64 11.20 -18.41
CA CYS A 233 -4.04 9.84 -18.75
C CYS A 233 -4.98 9.27 -17.69
N GLY A 234 -4.61 9.39 -16.40
CA GLY A 234 -5.43 8.89 -15.29
C GLY A 234 -6.80 9.56 -15.22
N LEU A 235 -6.86 10.89 -15.34
CA LEU A 235 -8.13 11.63 -15.33
C LEU A 235 -9.05 11.24 -16.51
N VAL A 236 -8.49 11.04 -17.71
CA VAL A 236 -9.30 10.63 -18.86
C VAL A 236 -9.75 9.18 -18.75
N ILE A 237 -8.91 8.27 -18.22
CA ILE A 237 -9.31 6.89 -17.90
C ILE A 237 -10.50 6.89 -16.94
N ASP A 238 -10.47 7.67 -15.86
CA ASP A 238 -11.57 7.75 -14.90
C ASP A 238 -12.86 8.28 -15.57
N LEU A 239 -12.76 9.33 -16.38
CA LEU A 239 -13.89 9.86 -17.14
C LEU A 239 -14.50 8.82 -18.10
N THR A 240 -13.69 7.96 -18.73
CA THR A 240 -14.21 6.90 -19.60
C THR A 240 -15.03 5.84 -18.84
N HIS A 241 -14.77 5.67 -17.54
CA HIS A 241 -15.56 4.80 -16.66
C HIS A 241 -16.74 5.54 -15.99
N GLY A 242 -16.99 6.80 -16.36
CA GLY A 242 -18.02 7.64 -15.73
C GLY A 242 -17.63 8.12 -14.33
N ILE A 243 -16.37 7.97 -13.93
CA ILE A 243 -15.86 8.42 -12.64
C ILE A 243 -15.45 9.88 -12.79
N LYS A 244 -16.15 10.77 -12.08
CA LYS A 244 -15.84 12.20 -12.00
C LYS A 244 -15.74 12.61 -10.53
N LYS A 245 -14.57 12.43 -9.94
CA LYS A 245 -14.28 12.90 -8.57
C LYS A 245 -13.42 14.15 -8.63
N SER A 246 -13.82 15.20 -7.90
CA SER A 246 -12.99 16.38 -7.69
C SER A 246 -12.06 16.14 -6.51
N ARG A 247 -10.78 16.49 -6.66
CA ARG A 247 -9.85 16.44 -5.53
C ARG A 247 -10.24 17.50 -4.50
N MET A 248 -9.92 17.21 -3.24
CA MET A 248 -10.15 18.15 -2.16
C MET A 248 -9.19 19.33 -2.31
N LYS A 249 -9.75 20.53 -2.37
CA LYS A 249 -9.00 21.79 -2.49
C LYS A 249 -9.03 22.47 -1.13
N SER A 250 -7.90 23.01 -0.70
CA SER A 250 -7.80 23.65 0.61
C SER A 250 -7.00 24.94 0.58
N ARG A 251 -7.28 25.80 1.56
CA ARG A 251 -6.53 27.01 1.87
C ARG A 251 -6.43 27.19 3.37
N THR A 252 -5.25 27.57 3.84
CA THR A 252 -5.02 27.87 5.25
C THR A 252 -4.79 29.38 5.45
N LEU A 253 -5.43 29.92 6.47
CA LEU A 253 -5.24 31.28 6.98
C LEU A 253 -4.58 31.23 8.36
N HIS A 254 -3.42 31.86 8.47
CA HIS A 254 -2.69 32.01 9.73
C HIS A 254 -3.01 33.35 10.39
N LEU A 255 -3.32 33.30 11.68
CA LEU A 255 -3.69 34.45 12.52
C LEU A 255 -2.92 34.40 13.84
N SER A 256 -2.76 35.55 14.49
CA SER A 256 -2.30 35.61 15.89
C SER A 256 -3.34 34.99 16.84
N GLU A 257 -2.95 34.57 18.04
CA GLU A 257 -3.90 34.00 19.01
C GLU A 257 -5.04 34.97 19.38
N GLU A 258 -4.73 36.25 19.56
CA GLU A 258 -5.72 37.28 19.88
C GLU A 258 -6.72 37.50 18.74
N ASP A 259 -6.21 37.62 17.50
CA ASP A 259 -7.04 37.80 16.30
C ASP A 259 -7.89 36.57 16.00
N ARG A 260 -7.37 35.37 16.29
CA ARG A 260 -8.09 34.11 16.14
C ARG A 260 -9.27 34.02 17.12
N LEU A 261 -9.10 34.45 18.36
CA LEU A 261 -10.20 34.51 19.33
C LEU A 261 -11.28 35.50 18.87
N ALA A 262 -10.89 36.66 18.35
CA ALA A 262 -11.83 37.62 17.78
C ALA A 262 -12.56 37.06 16.55
N MET A 263 -11.84 36.35 15.66
CA MET A 263 -12.43 35.64 14.52
C MET A 263 -13.37 34.51 14.95
N ARG A 264 -13.07 33.80 16.04
CA ARG A 264 -13.98 32.79 16.61
C ARG A 264 -15.31 33.40 17.01
N GLU A 265 -15.29 34.50 17.76
CA GLU A 265 -16.51 35.18 18.18
C GLU A 265 -17.29 35.73 16.98
N SER A 266 -16.58 36.25 15.96
CA SER A 266 -17.17 36.69 14.70
C SER A 266 -17.85 35.55 13.93
N LEU A 267 -17.20 34.39 13.81
CA LEU A 267 -17.75 33.19 13.16
C LEU A 267 -18.97 32.62 13.89
N LEU A 268 -18.98 32.67 15.23
CA LEU A 268 -20.11 32.21 16.04
C LEU A 268 -21.31 33.18 15.98
N ALA A 269 -21.06 34.48 15.82
CA ALA A 269 -22.11 35.50 15.68
C ALA A 269 -22.61 35.66 14.23
N GLY A 270 -21.78 35.29 13.25
CA GLY A 270 -22.07 35.38 11.82
C GLY A 270 -23.19 34.46 11.35
N ARG A 271 -23.75 34.77 10.18
CA ARG A 271 -24.74 33.92 9.49
C ARG A 271 -24.17 33.26 8.24
N GLU A 272 -22.95 33.63 7.87
CA GLU A 272 -22.23 33.19 6.68
C GLU A 272 -21.80 31.72 6.81
N PHE A 273 -21.44 31.29 8.02
CA PHE A 273 -20.99 29.94 8.35
C PHE A 273 -21.87 29.34 9.45
N THR A 274 -22.31 28.10 9.25
CA THR A 274 -23.11 27.35 10.23
C THR A 274 -22.20 26.47 11.05
N LEU A 275 -22.23 26.62 12.39
CA LEU A 275 -21.47 25.76 13.30
C LEU A 275 -22.03 24.33 13.28
N LEU A 276 -21.16 23.36 13.05
CA LEU A 276 -21.49 21.93 13.09
C LEU A 276 -21.06 21.27 14.40
N GLU A 277 -19.88 21.60 14.90
CA GLU A 277 -19.26 20.88 16.01
C GLU A 277 -18.34 21.80 16.83
N ARG A 278 -18.32 21.57 18.14
CA ARG A 278 -17.37 22.17 19.08
C ARG A 278 -16.56 21.05 19.72
N ASN A 279 -15.25 21.09 19.50
CA ASN A 279 -14.29 20.22 20.14
C ASN A 279 -13.30 21.12 20.92
N ASP A 280 -12.63 20.56 21.92
CA ASP A 280 -11.59 21.27 22.69
C ASP A 280 -10.43 21.72 21.79
N ARG A 281 -10.19 21.02 20.68
CA ARG A 281 -9.11 21.29 19.72
C ARG A 281 -9.53 22.13 18.50
N TRP A 282 -10.81 22.10 18.11
CA TRP A 282 -11.29 22.85 16.94
C TRP A 282 -12.77 23.25 17.00
N PHE A 283 -13.11 24.26 16.21
CA PHE A 283 -14.49 24.57 15.83
C PHE A 283 -14.71 24.25 14.36
N LYS A 284 -15.79 23.52 14.06
CA LYS A 284 -16.12 23.09 12.71
C LYS A 284 -17.34 23.83 12.19
N PHE A 285 -17.23 24.38 10.99
CA PHE A 285 -18.30 25.09 10.32
C PHE A 285 -18.54 24.56 8.89
N THR A 286 -19.72 24.83 8.35
CA THR A 286 -20.13 24.56 6.96
C THR A 286 -20.83 25.78 6.36
N TRP A 287 -21.01 25.80 5.04
CA TRP A 287 -21.77 26.84 4.34
C TRP A 287 -22.59 26.28 3.17
N GLY A 288 -23.69 26.97 2.88
CA GLY A 288 -24.64 26.61 1.82
C GLY A 288 -25.48 25.37 2.12
N VAL A 289 -26.39 25.04 1.20
CA VAL A 289 -27.20 23.80 1.27
C VAL A 289 -26.40 22.66 0.64
N GLY A 290 -26.27 21.55 1.37
CA GLY A 290 -25.49 20.38 0.97
C GLY A 290 -25.99 19.78 -0.36
N ARG A 291 -25.11 19.76 -1.36
CA ARG A 291 -25.32 19.06 -2.64
C ARG A 291 -24.48 17.78 -2.71
N GLY A 292 -24.10 17.21 -1.57
CA GLY A 292 -23.18 16.07 -1.48
C GLY A 292 -21.71 16.39 -1.78
N LEU A 293 -21.33 17.67 -1.82
CA LEU A 293 -19.92 18.11 -1.92
C LEU A 293 -19.44 18.61 -0.56
N LEU A 294 -18.22 18.23 -0.18
CA LEU A 294 -17.62 18.70 1.07
C LEU A 294 -17.42 20.23 1.02
N ARG A 295 -17.88 20.90 2.07
CA ARG A 295 -17.66 22.32 2.37
C ARG A 295 -17.43 22.48 3.85
N ARG A 296 -16.17 22.69 4.25
CA ARG A 296 -15.80 22.73 5.67
C ARG A 296 -14.80 23.82 5.98
N LEU A 297 -14.99 24.43 7.13
CA LEU A 297 -14.07 25.39 7.73
C LEU A 297 -13.74 24.88 9.12
N TYR A 298 -12.45 24.70 9.37
CA TYR A 298 -11.90 24.26 10.65
C TYR A 298 -11.13 25.42 11.26
N LEU A 299 -11.49 25.81 12.46
CA LEU A 299 -10.75 26.76 13.27
C LEU A 299 -9.97 25.96 14.32
N THR A 300 -8.67 25.82 14.15
CA THR A 300 -7.78 25.09 15.06
C THR A 300 -7.16 26.03 16.11
N SER A 301 -6.22 25.54 16.91
CA SER A 301 -5.41 26.38 17.81
C SER A 301 -4.50 27.34 17.04
N ALA A 302 -3.99 26.95 15.88
CA ALA A 302 -2.98 27.71 15.14
C ALA A 302 -3.51 28.43 13.89
N SER A 303 -4.54 27.91 13.22
CA SER A 303 -4.97 28.42 11.92
C SER A 303 -6.46 28.22 11.61
N ILE A 304 -6.93 28.81 10.52
CA ILE A 304 -8.23 28.53 9.90
C ILE A 304 -8.01 27.80 8.59
N ILE A 305 -8.55 26.59 8.47
CA ILE A 305 -8.42 25.75 7.29
C ILE A 305 -9.77 25.67 6.59
N ILE A 306 -9.80 26.00 5.31
CA ILE A 306 -10.96 25.84 4.44
C ILE A 306 -10.71 24.63 3.55
N ALA A 307 -11.67 23.71 3.49
CA ALA A 307 -11.64 22.54 2.62
C ALA A 307 -12.93 22.47 1.79
N SER A 308 -12.79 22.29 0.48
CA SER A 308 -13.91 22.20 -0.46
C SER A 308 -13.55 21.35 -1.68
N GLU A 309 -14.50 20.63 -2.26
CA GLU A 309 -14.30 19.90 -3.53
C GLU A 309 -14.46 20.80 -4.77
N ASP A 310 -15.27 21.87 -4.66
CA ASP A 310 -15.42 22.87 -5.71
C ASP A 310 -14.52 24.09 -5.42
N HIS A 311 -13.82 24.56 -6.46
CA HIS A 311 -12.99 25.76 -6.39
C HIS A 311 -13.82 27.04 -6.23
N ASN A 312 -15.05 27.07 -6.76
CA ASN A 312 -15.94 28.21 -6.58
C ASN A 312 -16.35 28.35 -5.10
N ASP A 313 -16.68 27.24 -4.45
CA ASP A 313 -17.02 27.21 -3.03
C ASP A 313 -15.80 27.58 -2.15
N LEU A 314 -14.60 27.10 -2.49
CA LEU A 314 -13.36 27.49 -1.81
C LEU A 314 -13.10 29.00 -1.92
N ASN A 315 -13.24 29.56 -3.13
CA ASN A 315 -13.06 30.98 -3.38
C ASN A 315 -14.10 31.83 -2.66
N TRP A 316 -15.36 31.38 -2.67
CA TRP A 316 -16.45 32.05 -1.95
C TRP A 316 -16.15 32.12 -0.46
N ALA A 317 -15.80 30.99 0.18
CA ALA A 317 -15.48 30.95 1.61
C ALA A 317 -14.26 31.82 1.94
N THR A 318 -13.24 31.82 1.07
CA THR A 318 -12.06 32.70 1.19
C THR A 318 -12.46 34.17 1.15
N GLN A 319 -13.32 34.57 0.22
CA GLN A 319 -13.80 35.96 0.10
C GLN A 319 -14.65 36.38 1.29
N MET A 320 -15.51 35.50 1.79
CA MET A 320 -16.30 35.78 3.00
C MET A 320 -15.41 35.96 4.23
N LEU A 321 -14.41 35.09 4.42
CA LEU A 321 -13.44 35.27 5.50
C LEU A 321 -12.66 36.57 5.37
N LYS A 322 -12.24 36.97 4.16
CA LYS A 322 -11.61 38.29 3.94
C LYS A 322 -12.52 39.44 4.36
N GLY A 323 -13.80 39.40 3.98
CA GLY A 323 -14.77 40.42 4.41
C GLY A 323 -15.01 40.42 5.93
N MET A 324 -14.90 39.27 6.60
CA MET A 324 -14.96 39.18 8.06
C MET A 324 -13.71 39.74 8.72
N LEU A 325 -12.51 39.43 8.19
CA LEU A 325 -11.23 39.97 8.64
C LEU A 325 -11.18 41.51 8.56
N GLU A 326 -11.85 42.12 7.56
CA GLU A 326 -11.96 43.58 7.47
C GLU A 326 -12.84 44.20 8.57
N ARG A 327 -13.79 43.43 9.12
CA ARG A 327 -14.68 43.87 10.22
C ARG A 327 -14.05 43.65 11.58
N VAL A 328 -13.19 42.64 11.72
CA VAL A 328 -12.44 42.34 12.93
C VAL A 328 -11.19 43.23 12.93
N SER A 329 -11.04 44.11 13.93
CA SER A 329 -9.85 44.98 14.01
C SER A 329 -8.61 44.15 14.39
N LEU A 330 -7.92 43.62 13.37
CA LEU A 330 -6.76 42.74 13.56
C LEU A 330 -5.58 43.49 14.19
N THR A 331 -4.88 42.84 15.11
CA THR A 331 -3.69 43.36 15.79
C THR A 331 -2.39 42.97 15.10
N ALA A 332 -2.37 41.88 14.33
CA ALA A 332 -1.20 41.34 13.62
C ALA A 332 -1.45 41.10 12.11
N PRO A 333 -0.38 41.05 11.28
CA PRO A 333 -0.51 40.67 9.88
C PRO A 333 -0.88 39.19 9.74
N TYR A 334 -1.83 38.89 8.84
CA TYR A 334 -2.26 37.52 8.53
C TYR A 334 -1.60 36.99 7.24
N ARG A 335 -1.50 35.66 7.10
CA ARG A 335 -0.94 35.00 5.91
C ARG A 335 -1.91 33.96 5.35
N TRP A 336 -2.09 33.96 4.04
CA TRP A 336 -2.75 32.87 3.31
C TRP A 336 -1.72 31.91 2.73
N ALA A 337 -1.97 30.61 2.89
CA ALA A 337 -1.26 29.52 2.22
C ALA A 337 -2.26 28.74 1.34
N GLU A 338 -1.85 28.41 0.12
CA GLU A 338 -2.59 27.47 -0.73
C GLU A 338 -2.30 26.04 -0.25
N GLY A 339 -3.33 25.20 -0.21
CA GLY A 339 -3.24 23.86 0.37
C GLY A 339 -3.32 23.85 1.90
N TYR A 340 -2.89 22.74 2.48
CA TYR A 340 -2.82 22.56 3.92
C TYR A 340 -1.45 23.00 4.45
N ASP A 341 -1.47 23.78 5.53
CA ASP A 341 -0.28 24.30 6.20
C ASP A 341 -0.54 24.22 7.71
N PHE A 342 0.26 23.43 8.43
CA PHE A 342 0.03 23.07 9.84
C PHE A 342 1.20 23.50 10.72
N ALA A 343 0.97 23.69 12.02
CA ALA A 343 2.03 24.07 12.95
C ALA A 343 2.88 22.87 13.41
N SER A 344 2.33 21.64 13.38
CA SER A 344 3.03 20.40 13.74
C SER A 344 2.53 19.19 12.93
N GLU A 345 3.32 18.12 12.90
CA GLU A 345 2.90 16.84 12.27
C GLU A 345 1.69 16.22 12.98
N GLU A 346 1.61 16.32 14.31
CA GLU A 346 0.48 15.81 15.10
C GLU A 346 -0.84 16.55 14.76
N GLU A 347 -0.80 17.88 14.60
CA GLU A 347 -1.95 18.67 14.15
C GLU A 347 -2.34 18.29 12.70
N ALA A 348 -1.34 18.06 11.84
CA ALA A 348 -1.57 17.67 10.45
C ALA A 348 -2.30 16.33 10.35
N GLU A 349 -1.83 15.30 11.06
CA GLU A 349 -2.46 13.97 11.05
C GLU A 349 -3.90 14.03 11.55
N GLU A 350 -4.15 14.72 12.67
CA GLU A 350 -5.47 14.79 13.29
C GLU A 350 -6.48 15.54 12.40
N ILE A 351 -6.11 16.71 11.89
CA ILE A 351 -7.00 17.54 11.08
C ILE A 351 -7.22 16.92 9.68
N ILE A 352 -6.18 16.39 9.03
CA ILE A 352 -6.36 15.72 7.74
C ILE A 352 -7.27 14.51 7.89
N ALA A 353 -7.08 13.71 8.94
CA ALA A 353 -7.96 12.59 9.23
C ALA A 353 -9.40 13.09 9.35
N GLU A 354 -9.66 14.11 10.17
CA GLU A 354 -11.00 14.67 10.35
C GLU A 354 -11.65 15.17 9.04
N ILE A 355 -10.88 15.83 8.18
CA ILE A 355 -11.39 16.28 6.87
C ILE A 355 -11.76 15.08 5.99
N LEU A 356 -10.94 14.03 5.96
CA LEU A 356 -11.23 12.81 5.24
C LEU A 356 -12.47 12.10 5.79
N HIS A 357 -12.64 12.08 7.12
CA HIS A 357 -13.85 11.55 7.76
C HIS A 357 -15.11 12.32 7.34
N ASP A 358 -15.05 13.66 7.34
CA ASP A 358 -16.17 14.50 6.92
C ASP A 358 -16.50 14.27 5.44
N LYS A 359 -15.49 14.09 4.57
CA LYS A 359 -15.68 13.78 3.16
C LYS A 359 -16.40 12.45 2.97
N TYR A 360 -15.86 11.38 3.57
CA TYR A 360 -16.43 10.05 3.45
C TYR A 360 -17.89 10.04 3.90
N LEU A 361 -18.18 10.75 4.99
CA LEU A 361 -19.55 10.84 5.49
C LEU A 361 -20.48 11.59 4.52
N GLU A 362 -20.06 12.72 3.97
CA GLU A 362 -20.88 13.47 3.00
C GLU A 362 -21.18 12.61 1.76
N GLU A 363 -20.17 11.88 1.25
CA GLU A 363 -20.36 10.91 0.17
C GLU A 363 -21.37 9.82 0.57
N TRP A 364 -21.20 9.21 1.75
CA TRP A 364 -22.05 8.11 2.22
C TRP A 364 -23.51 8.53 2.43
N LEU A 365 -23.75 9.73 2.95
CA LEU A 365 -25.10 10.29 3.21
C LEU A 365 -25.89 10.61 1.93
N HIS A 366 -25.20 10.87 0.82
CA HIS A 366 -25.81 11.26 -0.45
C HIS A 366 -25.74 10.15 -1.51
N THR A 367 -25.07 9.03 -1.22
CA THR A 367 -25.02 7.86 -2.09
C THR A 367 -26.19 6.91 -1.80
N ALA A 368 -26.81 6.38 -2.85
CA ALA A 368 -27.85 5.37 -2.73
C ALA A 368 -27.24 4.01 -2.36
N HIS A 369 -27.81 3.34 -1.35
CA HIS A 369 -27.33 2.03 -0.88
C HIS A 369 -28.33 0.93 -1.22
N GLN A 370 -27.83 -0.25 -1.60
CA GLN A 370 -28.68 -1.39 -1.96
C GLN A 370 -29.49 -1.89 -0.75
N GLU A 371 -28.88 -1.83 0.44
CA GLU A 371 -29.47 -2.20 1.73
C GLU A 371 -30.63 -1.28 2.14
N LEU A 372 -30.68 -0.08 1.56
CA LEU A 372 -31.75 0.90 1.70
C LEU A 372 -32.69 0.89 0.48
N GLU A 373 -32.69 -0.19 -0.31
CA GLU A 373 -33.51 -0.33 -1.53
C GLU A 373 -33.28 0.79 -2.56
N GLY A 374 -32.04 1.28 -2.67
CA GLY A 374 -31.67 2.36 -3.58
C GLY A 374 -31.98 3.76 -3.06
N MET A 375 -32.43 3.90 -1.80
CA MET A 375 -32.52 5.19 -1.13
C MET A 375 -31.16 5.64 -0.60
N THR A 376 -30.97 6.97 -0.48
CA THR A 376 -29.87 7.52 0.32
C THR A 376 -30.21 7.46 1.82
N PRO A 377 -29.23 7.49 2.74
CA PRO A 377 -29.50 7.55 4.17
C PRO A 377 -30.39 8.73 4.57
N LEU A 378 -30.27 9.88 3.89
CA LEU A 378 -31.13 11.06 4.11
C LEU A 378 -32.57 10.83 3.65
N GLN A 379 -32.79 10.20 2.49
CA GLN A 379 -34.13 9.83 2.02
C GLN A 379 -34.77 8.78 2.94
N ALA A 380 -33.97 7.83 3.42
CA ALA A 380 -34.45 6.79 4.34
C ALA A 380 -34.97 7.37 5.66
N LEU A 381 -34.51 8.56 6.09
CA LEU A 381 -35.04 9.24 7.27
C LEU A 381 -36.45 9.80 7.10
N GLU A 382 -36.96 9.95 5.87
CA GLU A 382 -38.26 10.58 5.63
C GLU A 382 -39.44 9.65 5.91
N ASP A 383 -39.25 8.33 5.80
CA ASP A 383 -40.30 7.31 5.97
C ASP A 383 -39.95 6.25 7.04
N VAL A 384 -40.98 5.68 7.68
CA VAL A 384 -40.86 4.63 8.71
C VAL A 384 -40.13 3.40 8.16
N ARG A 385 -40.40 3.01 6.91
CA ARG A 385 -39.71 1.88 6.26
C ARG A 385 -38.23 2.17 6.08
N GLY A 386 -37.90 3.35 5.55
CA GLY A 386 -36.51 3.79 5.38
C GLY A 386 -35.74 3.81 6.70
N ARG A 387 -36.35 4.32 7.78
CA ARG A 387 -35.73 4.34 9.12
C ARG A 387 -35.43 2.95 9.67
N VAL A 388 -36.32 1.98 9.44
CA VAL A 388 -36.09 0.57 9.83
C VAL A 388 -34.91 -0.02 9.04
N LEU A 389 -34.79 0.28 7.75
CA LEU A 389 -33.69 -0.18 6.91
C LEU A 389 -32.36 0.47 7.33
N LEU A 390 -32.37 1.78 7.57
CA LEU A 390 -31.22 2.55 8.02
C LEU A 390 -30.71 2.09 9.38
N GLU A 391 -31.59 1.86 10.36
CA GLU A 391 -31.18 1.36 11.67
C GLU A 391 -30.52 -0.02 11.57
N SER A 392 -31.01 -0.89 10.68
CA SER A 392 -30.38 -2.18 10.43
C SER A 392 -29.01 -2.04 9.78
N LEU A 393 -28.88 -1.15 8.78
CA LEU A 393 -27.60 -0.89 8.12
C LEU A 393 -26.57 -0.37 9.13
N LEU A 394 -26.97 0.55 10.00
CA LEU A 394 -26.09 1.06 11.07
C LEU A 394 -25.68 -0.04 12.06
N ASN A 395 -26.57 -0.96 12.42
CA ASN A 395 -26.21 -2.10 13.27
C ASN A 395 -25.23 -3.06 12.56
N ASP A 396 -25.41 -3.29 11.27
CA ASP A 396 -24.50 -4.11 10.47
C ASP A 396 -23.12 -3.43 10.36
N MET A 397 -23.08 -2.09 10.21
CA MET A 397 -21.85 -1.29 10.26
C MET A 397 -21.17 -1.32 11.62
N GLU A 398 -21.92 -1.26 12.73
CA GLU A 398 -21.36 -1.39 14.09
C GLU A 398 -20.70 -2.76 14.32
N ALA A 399 -21.26 -3.83 13.74
CA ALA A 399 -20.66 -5.15 13.80
C ALA A 399 -19.33 -5.22 13.02
N LEU A 400 -19.29 -4.64 11.82
CA LEU A 400 -18.07 -4.51 11.02
C LEU A 400 -17.02 -3.62 11.71
N GLU A 401 -17.46 -2.54 12.36
CA GLU A 401 -16.62 -1.66 13.17
C GLU A 401 -15.95 -2.42 14.31
N LEU A 402 -16.70 -3.27 15.01
CA LEU A 402 -16.17 -4.11 16.09
C LEU A 402 -15.15 -5.14 15.57
N LEU A 403 -15.38 -5.71 14.39
CA LEU A 403 -14.42 -6.60 13.73
C LEU A 403 -13.13 -5.86 13.38
N ALA A 404 -13.23 -4.70 12.72
CA ALA A 404 -12.07 -3.88 12.38
C ALA A 404 -11.28 -3.45 13.64
N LYS A 405 -11.99 -3.02 14.70
CA LYS A 405 -11.40 -2.74 16.02
C LYS A 405 -10.63 -3.94 16.59
N SER A 406 -11.21 -5.14 16.51
CA SER A 406 -10.56 -6.36 17.03
C SER A 406 -9.28 -6.71 16.26
N ARG A 407 -9.17 -6.29 14.99
CA ARG A 407 -8.00 -6.50 14.14
C ARG A 407 -6.99 -5.35 14.18
N GLY A 408 -7.35 -4.24 14.84
CA GLY A 408 -6.58 -2.99 14.78
C GLY A 408 -6.58 -2.37 13.38
N GLU A 409 -7.60 -2.67 12.58
CA GLU A 409 -7.83 -2.04 11.28
C GLU A 409 -8.49 -0.67 11.47
N TYR A 410 -8.26 0.23 10.52
CA TYR A 410 -8.97 1.51 10.49
C TYR A 410 -10.47 1.28 10.24
N PHE A 411 -11.31 1.99 10.99
CA PHE A 411 -12.76 1.91 10.86
C PHE A 411 -13.39 3.30 10.98
N PHE A 412 -14.55 3.48 10.35
CA PHE A 412 -15.35 4.68 10.53
C PHE A 412 -16.30 4.50 11.73
N PRO A 413 -16.26 5.36 12.76
CA PRO A 413 -17.13 5.20 13.92
C PRO A 413 -18.60 5.44 13.55
N THR A 414 -19.43 4.41 13.65
CA THR A 414 -20.86 4.47 13.35
C THR A 414 -21.59 5.43 14.31
N SER A 415 -21.03 5.65 15.51
CA SER A 415 -21.50 6.63 16.48
C SER A 415 -21.52 8.07 15.93
N VAL A 416 -20.55 8.43 15.08
CA VAL A 416 -20.48 9.75 14.44
C VAL A 416 -21.63 9.91 13.44
N ILE A 417 -21.94 8.86 12.67
CA ILE A 417 -23.08 8.83 11.74
C ILE A 417 -24.39 9.05 12.50
N ARG A 418 -24.61 8.27 13.58
CA ARG A 418 -25.82 8.38 14.40
C ARG A 418 -26.02 9.77 14.99
N THR A 419 -24.94 10.38 15.48
CA THR A 419 -24.95 11.71 16.07
C THR A 419 -25.32 12.78 15.04
N LYS A 420 -24.70 12.72 13.85
CA LYS A 420 -24.95 13.68 12.78
C LYS A 420 -26.33 13.55 12.13
N LEU A 421 -26.87 12.34 12.05
CA LEU A 421 -28.24 12.11 11.60
C LEU A 421 -29.31 12.51 12.64
N ASN A 422 -28.90 13.02 13.80
CA ASN A 422 -29.76 13.40 14.91
C ASN A 422 -30.78 12.30 15.26
N LEU A 423 -30.33 11.04 15.20
CA LEU A 423 -31.13 9.89 15.56
C LEU A 423 -31.29 9.86 17.07
N ASP A 424 -32.29 10.57 17.59
CA ASP A 424 -32.70 10.46 18.99
C ASP A 424 -33.13 9.01 19.25
N LYS A 425 -32.25 8.25 19.90
CA LYS A 425 -32.46 6.82 20.22
C LYS A 425 -33.80 6.59 20.89
N SER A 426 -34.29 7.52 21.73
CA SER A 426 -35.53 7.34 22.47
C SER A 426 -36.77 7.45 21.58
N ARG A 427 -36.81 8.44 20.69
CA ARG A 427 -37.90 8.65 19.73
C ARG A 427 -37.90 7.60 18.63
N LEU A 428 -36.74 7.29 18.07
CA LEU A 428 -36.59 6.24 17.07
C LEU A 428 -37.01 4.88 17.64
N GLN A 429 -36.61 4.53 18.86
CA GLN A 429 -37.02 3.26 19.48
C GLN A 429 -38.54 3.18 19.69
N GLN A 430 -39.21 4.28 20.03
CA GLN A 430 -40.68 4.31 20.15
C GLN A 430 -41.37 4.15 18.79
N GLU A 431 -40.87 4.81 17.74
CA GLU A 431 -41.38 4.66 16.36
C GLU A 431 -41.15 3.23 15.84
N LEU A 432 -40.00 2.64 16.13
CA LEU A 432 -39.64 1.26 15.77
C LEU A 432 -40.43 0.18 16.53
N LEU A 433 -41.24 0.57 17.53
CA LEU A 433 -42.19 -0.29 18.25
C LEU A 433 -43.64 -0.11 17.75
N GLN A 434 -43.87 0.74 16.75
CA GLN A 434 -45.19 0.84 16.12
C GLN A 434 -45.53 -0.44 15.33
N PRO A 435 -46.82 -0.77 15.18
CA PRO A 435 -47.29 -1.93 14.44
C PRO A 435 -46.63 -2.18 13.07
N GLU A 436 -46.47 -1.13 12.27
CA GLU A 436 -45.93 -1.20 10.91
C GLU A 436 -44.44 -1.53 10.91
N ALA A 437 -43.66 -0.83 11.75
CA ALA A 437 -42.23 -1.11 11.92
C ALA A 437 -41.98 -2.53 12.45
N ILE A 438 -42.80 -3.02 13.39
CA ILE A 438 -42.71 -4.40 13.89
C ILE A 438 -42.98 -5.39 12.76
N ALA A 439 -44.01 -5.18 11.93
CA ALA A 439 -44.31 -6.08 10.83
C ALA A 439 -43.14 -6.18 9.82
N ILE A 440 -42.49 -5.05 9.51
CA ILE A 440 -41.29 -5.01 8.65
C ILE A 440 -40.13 -5.76 9.32
N LYS A 441 -39.87 -5.53 10.61
CA LYS A 441 -38.81 -6.24 11.35
C LYS A 441 -39.04 -7.75 11.40
N VAL A 442 -40.27 -8.19 11.64
CA VAL A 442 -40.63 -9.63 11.63
C VAL A 442 -40.36 -10.22 10.26
N ARG A 443 -40.87 -9.61 9.18
CA ARG A 443 -40.66 -10.10 7.82
C ARG A 443 -39.17 -10.20 7.50
N LYS A 444 -38.42 -9.12 7.76
CA LYS A 444 -36.97 -9.07 7.53
C LYS A 444 -36.21 -10.12 8.34
N HIS A 445 -36.58 -10.32 9.60
CA HIS A 445 -36.00 -11.35 10.46
C HIS A 445 -36.25 -12.74 9.85
N ARG A 446 -37.49 -13.04 9.47
CA ARG A 446 -37.85 -14.36 8.93
C ARG A 446 -37.26 -14.65 7.55
N ASP A 447 -37.11 -13.63 6.71
CA ASP A 447 -36.49 -13.71 5.38
C ASP A 447 -34.97 -13.97 5.48
N ARG A 448 -34.31 -13.44 6.53
CA ARG A 448 -32.85 -13.58 6.73
C ARG A 448 -32.45 -14.79 7.59
N GLN A 449 -33.34 -15.27 8.46
CA GLN A 449 -32.98 -16.22 9.51
C GLN A 449 -33.46 -17.63 9.19
N GLU A 450 -32.53 -18.56 9.21
CA GLU A 450 -32.77 -19.99 9.11
C GLU A 450 -33.27 -20.56 10.45
N LEU A 451 -33.93 -21.73 10.41
CA LEU A 451 -34.33 -22.44 11.63
C LEU A 451 -33.17 -23.34 12.08
N SER A 452 -32.41 -22.88 13.07
CA SER A 452 -31.21 -23.56 13.56
C SER A 452 -31.26 -23.89 15.05
N SER A 453 -30.68 -25.02 15.42
CA SER A 453 -30.46 -25.40 16.82
C SER A 453 -29.18 -24.82 17.44
N PHE A 454 -28.41 -24.02 16.70
CA PHE A 454 -27.13 -23.47 17.16
C PHE A 454 -27.23 -21.96 17.42
N ILE A 455 -26.53 -21.51 18.46
CA ILE A 455 -26.60 -20.11 18.92
C ILE A 455 -25.96 -19.16 17.91
N THR A 456 -24.89 -19.59 17.25
CA THR A 456 -24.14 -18.78 16.27
C THR A 456 -24.85 -18.55 14.97
N ALA A 457 -25.87 -19.35 14.64
CA ALA A 457 -26.72 -19.08 13.49
C ALA A 457 -27.55 -17.80 13.65
N TYR A 458 -27.60 -17.25 14.87
CA TYR A 458 -28.38 -16.06 15.19
C TYR A 458 -27.48 -14.93 15.69
N ASN A 459 -27.77 -13.70 15.23
CA ASN A 459 -27.14 -12.49 15.75
C ASN A 459 -27.85 -12.03 17.02
N TRP A 460 -27.10 -11.85 18.11
CA TRP A 460 -27.66 -11.48 19.42
C TRP A 460 -27.42 -10.00 19.72
N PRO A 461 -28.46 -9.22 20.08
CA PRO A 461 -28.29 -7.78 20.32
C PRO A 461 -27.34 -7.43 21.47
N ASN A 462 -27.24 -8.31 22.48
CA ASN A 462 -26.32 -8.17 23.60
C ASN A 462 -26.10 -9.52 24.30
N GLU A 463 -25.12 -9.54 25.21
CA GLU A 463 -24.71 -10.75 25.94
C GLU A 463 -25.77 -11.22 26.96
N GLU A 464 -26.57 -10.32 27.54
CA GLU A 464 -27.65 -10.71 28.47
C GLU A 464 -28.73 -11.55 27.77
N LEU A 465 -29.10 -11.16 26.54
CA LEU A 465 -30.06 -11.87 25.70
C LEU A 465 -29.46 -13.18 25.18
N ARG A 466 -28.18 -13.17 24.78
CA ARG A 466 -27.44 -14.36 24.37
C ARG A 466 -27.37 -15.41 25.47
N ARG A 467 -27.23 -14.99 26.74
CA ARG A 467 -27.16 -15.91 27.89
C ARG A 467 -28.41 -16.78 28.06
N VAL A 468 -29.59 -16.29 27.68
CA VAL A 468 -30.83 -17.09 27.64
C VAL A 468 -30.73 -18.20 26.59
N ALA A 469 -30.22 -17.87 25.40
CA ALA A 469 -29.96 -18.84 24.34
C ALA A 469 -28.89 -19.87 24.74
N SER A 470 -27.79 -19.46 25.37
CA SER A 470 -26.75 -20.35 25.89
C SER A 470 -27.30 -21.34 26.92
N THR A 471 -28.15 -20.85 27.83
CA THR A 471 -28.80 -21.71 28.83
C THR A 471 -29.80 -22.68 28.20
N ALA A 472 -30.52 -22.24 27.15
CA ALA A 472 -31.39 -23.11 26.37
C ALA A 472 -30.58 -24.22 25.69
N PHE A 473 -29.51 -23.86 24.99
CA PHE A 473 -28.64 -24.82 24.31
C PHE A 473 -28.11 -25.87 25.28
N ASP A 474 -27.54 -25.45 26.42
CA ASP A 474 -26.98 -26.37 27.42
C ASP A 474 -28.03 -27.35 27.99
N LEU A 475 -29.28 -26.90 28.18
CA LEU A 475 -30.38 -27.71 28.72
C LEU A 475 -30.95 -28.71 27.70
N TYR A 476 -31.10 -28.30 26.43
CA TYR A 476 -31.77 -29.13 25.43
C TYR A 476 -30.81 -30.01 24.64
N SER A 477 -29.57 -29.57 24.41
CA SER A 477 -28.53 -30.38 23.77
C SER A 477 -28.17 -31.61 24.61
N SER A 478 -28.10 -31.46 25.95
CA SER A 478 -27.85 -32.57 26.88
C SER A 478 -28.95 -33.66 26.82
N ASN A 479 -30.19 -33.28 26.50
CA ASN A 479 -31.32 -34.20 26.33
C ASN A 479 -31.54 -34.62 24.86
N ARG A 480 -30.68 -34.19 23.93
CA ARG A 480 -30.78 -34.43 22.47
C ARG A 480 -32.10 -33.94 21.84
N ASP A 481 -32.73 -32.92 22.41
CA ASP A 481 -33.99 -32.35 21.90
C ASP A 481 -33.70 -31.10 21.05
N TYR A 482 -33.15 -31.33 19.85
CA TYR A 482 -32.73 -30.26 18.94
C TYR A 482 -33.90 -29.54 18.25
N VAL A 483 -35.05 -30.21 18.12
CA VAL A 483 -36.26 -29.63 17.51
C VAL A 483 -36.82 -28.54 18.41
N THR A 484 -37.02 -28.84 19.70
CA THR A 484 -37.49 -27.84 20.66
C THR A 484 -36.47 -26.72 20.83
N LEU A 485 -35.17 -27.05 20.84
CA LEU A 485 -34.10 -26.06 20.91
C LEU A 485 -34.14 -25.08 19.73
N ALA A 486 -34.26 -25.58 18.49
CA ALA A 486 -34.28 -24.74 17.30
C ALA A 486 -35.43 -23.72 17.35
N TRP A 487 -36.63 -24.19 17.71
CA TRP A 487 -37.78 -23.29 17.85
C TRP A 487 -37.66 -22.30 19.01
N ILE A 488 -37.10 -22.72 20.16
CA ILE A 488 -36.86 -21.80 21.28
C ILE A 488 -35.85 -20.71 20.89
N LEU A 489 -34.75 -21.07 20.21
CA LEU A 489 -33.74 -20.11 19.77
C LEU A 489 -34.32 -19.15 18.72
N TYR A 490 -35.04 -19.67 17.74
CA TYR A 490 -35.71 -18.88 16.70
C TYR A 490 -36.70 -17.87 17.31
N MET A 491 -37.62 -18.36 18.15
CA MET A 491 -38.60 -17.51 18.84
C MET A 491 -37.94 -16.45 19.71
N TRP A 492 -36.88 -16.84 20.44
CA TRP A 492 -36.18 -15.91 21.30
C TRP A 492 -35.42 -14.86 20.50
N ASN A 493 -34.75 -15.23 19.41
CA ASN A 493 -34.01 -14.28 18.59
C ASN A 493 -34.96 -13.28 17.90
N GLU A 494 -36.08 -13.73 17.34
CA GLU A 494 -37.11 -12.84 16.75
C GLU A 494 -37.59 -11.83 17.80
N PHE A 495 -38.02 -12.33 18.96
CA PHE A 495 -38.58 -11.50 20.02
C PHE A 495 -37.52 -10.54 20.62
N ALA A 496 -36.32 -11.03 20.89
CA ALA A 496 -35.25 -10.26 21.50
C ALA A 496 -34.72 -9.15 20.57
N THR A 497 -34.63 -9.43 19.27
CA THR A 497 -34.20 -8.45 18.26
C THR A 497 -35.19 -7.31 18.10
N ILE A 498 -36.49 -7.61 18.19
CA ILE A 498 -37.56 -6.61 18.03
C ILE A 498 -37.76 -5.77 19.29
N TYR A 499 -37.80 -6.40 20.47
CA TYR A 499 -38.27 -5.77 21.70
C TYR A 499 -37.16 -5.48 22.74
N GLN A 500 -35.97 -6.05 22.58
CA GLN A 500 -34.83 -5.92 23.50
C GLN A 500 -35.21 -5.95 24.99
N PRO A 501 -35.87 -7.02 25.47
CA PRO A 501 -36.37 -7.09 26.83
C PRO A 501 -35.23 -7.12 27.86
N LYS A 502 -35.41 -6.44 29.00
CA LYS A 502 -34.47 -6.55 30.13
C LYS A 502 -34.53 -7.94 30.78
N VAL A 503 -33.39 -8.63 30.83
CA VAL A 503 -33.30 -10.01 31.35
C VAL A 503 -32.90 -9.99 32.83
N SER A 504 -33.89 -9.96 33.73
CA SER A 504 -33.62 -10.04 35.18
C SER A 504 -33.37 -11.46 35.69
N LYS A 505 -34.01 -12.48 35.08
CA LYS A 505 -33.83 -13.90 35.42
C LYS A 505 -33.84 -14.77 34.17
N VAL A 506 -32.67 -15.28 33.78
CA VAL A 506 -32.45 -16.10 32.57
C VAL A 506 -33.40 -17.30 32.51
N ARG A 507 -33.47 -18.10 33.58
CA ARG A 507 -34.36 -19.28 33.65
C ARG A 507 -35.86 -18.93 33.53
N GLY A 508 -36.26 -17.71 33.90
CA GLY A 508 -37.64 -17.25 33.79
C GLY A 508 -38.09 -17.04 32.36
N TRP A 509 -37.23 -16.43 31.54
CA TRP A 509 -37.47 -16.27 30.10
C TRP A 509 -37.45 -17.61 29.37
N LEU A 510 -36.50 -18.50 29.70
CA LEU A 510 -36.44 -19.84 29.11
C LEU A 510 -37.71 -20.68 29.40
N ALA A 511 -38.19 -20.66 30.65
CA ALA A 511 -39.42 -21.32 31.03
C ALA A 511 -40.64 -20.78 30.27
N ALA A 512 -40.69 -19.47 30.04
CA ALA A 512 -41.76 -18.83 29.27
C ALA A 512 -41.69 -19.18 27.77
N LEU A 513 -40.49 -19.23 27.19
CA LEU A 513 -40.29 -19.65 25.79
C LEU A 513 -40.73 -21.10 25.58
N GLU A 514 -40.31 -22.03 26.44
CA GLU A 514 -40.75 -23.42 26.38
C GLU A 514 -42.27 -23.53 26.50
N HIS A 515 -42.87 -22.85 27.50
CA HIS A 515 -44.32 -22.88 27.68
C HIS A 515 -45.06 -22.36 26.44
N THR A 516 -44.56 -21.26 25.85
CA THR A 516 -45.16 -20.66 24.66
C THR A 516 -45.04 -21.59 23.46
N TYR A 517 -43.88 -22.20 23.23
CA TYR A 517 -43.66 -23.17 22.17
C TYR A 517 -44.59 -24.39 22.28
N LEU A 518 -44.67 -24.99 23.47
CA LEU A 518 -45.54 -26.16 23.71
C LEU A 518 -47.02 -25.82 23.46
N ARG A 519 -47.46 -24.61 23.83
CA ARG A 519 -48.82 -24.17 23.60
C ARG A 519 -49.11 -23.90 22.11
N LEU A 520 -48.18 -23.28 21.39
CA LEU A 520 -48.32 -22.99 19.95
C LEU A 520 -48.24 -24.27 19.09
N SER A 521 -47.49 -25.27 19.53
CA SER A 521 -47.41 -26.60 18.90
C SER A 521 -48.56 -27.55 19.28
N ASN A 522 -49.65 -27.02 19.85
CA ASN A 522 -50.85 -27.77 20.28
C ASN A 522 -50.61 -28.86 21.35
N GLN A 523 -49.52 -28.77 22.12
CA GLN A 523 -49.26 -29.67 23.24
C GLN A 523 -49.93 -29.18 24.53
N ARG A 524 -50.44 -30.11 25.35
CA ARG A 524 -51.04 -29.77 26.65
C ARG A 524 -49.95 -29.40 27.65
N VAL A 525 -49.88 -28.12 28.02
CA VAL A 525 -48.94 -27.59 29.02
C VAL A 525 -49.68 -26.79 30.09
N SER A 526 -49.25 -26.93 31.36
CA SER A 526 -49.76 -26.15 32.49
C SER A 526 -48.63 -25.37 33.15
N PHE A 527 -48.93 -24.17 33.67
CA PHE A 527 -47.93 -23.34 34.35
C PHE A 527 -47.31 -24.04 35.57
N ALA A 528 -48.07 -24.90 36.27
CA ALA A 528 -47.56 -25.68 37.39
C ALA A 528 -46.47 -26.69 36.96
N ARG A 529 -46.64 -27.32 35.79
CA ARG A 529 -45.64 -28.26 35.23
C ARG A 529 -44.35 -27.53 34.87
N THR A 530 -44.45 -26.41 34.17
CA THR A 530 -43.27 -25.60 33.76
C THR A 530 -42.57 -25.01 35.00
N ALA A 531 -43.33 -24.48 35.96
CA ALA A 531 -42.81 -23.97 37.23
C ALA A 531 -41.99 -25.02 37.99
N LYS A 532 -42.48 -26.26 38.06
CA LYS A 532 -41.79 -27.38 38.72
C LYS A 532 -40.48 -27.75 37.99
N ARG A 533 -40.49 -27.78 36.65
CA ARG A 533 -39.30 -28.12 35.83
C ARG A 533 -38.15 -27.12 36.03
N PHE A 534 -38.46 -25.82 36.11
CA PHE A 534 -37.45 -24.76 36.21
C PHE A 534 -37.19 -24.26 37.64
N GLY A 535 -37.97 -24.71 38.63
CA GLY A 535 -37.87 -24.26 40.02
C GLY A 535 -38.24 -22.79 40.21
N LEU A 536 -39.29 -22.32 39.53
CA LEU A 536 -39.68 -20.90 39.49
C LEU A 536 -41.16 -20.67 39.84
N PRO A 537 -41.54 -19.49 40.37
CA PRO A 537 -42.94 -19.15 40.62
C PRO A 537 -43.76 -19.05 39.34
N THR A 538 -44.99 -19.57 39.36
CA THR A 538 -45.94 -19.57 38.22
C THR A 538 -46.25 -18.16 37.70
N GLY A 539 -46.36 -17.17 38.58
CA GLY A 539 -46.65 -15.78 38.22
C GLY A 539 -45.57 -15.12 37.34
N LEU A 540 -44.29 -15.45 37.56
CA LEU A 540 -43.18 -14.94 36.76
C LEU A 540 -43.21 -15.51 35.33
N ILE A 541 -43.45 -16.82 35.20
CA ILE A 541 -43.53 -17.51 33.92
C ILE A 541 -44.74 -16.98 33.12
N SER A 542 -45.91 -16.85 33.77
CA SER A 542 -47.13 -16.36 33.14
C SER A 542 -46.95 -14.96 32.54
N LYS A 543 -46.32 -14.03 33.26
CA LYS A 543 -46.07 -12.67 32.77
C LYS A 543 -45.24 -12.65 31.48
N HIS A 544 -44.12 -13.36 31.45
CA HIS A 544 -43.26 -13.42 30.25
C HIS A 544 -43.94 -14.17 29.09
N THR A 545 -44.66 -15.25 29.39
CA THR A 545 -45.41 -16.05 28.40
C THR A 545 -46.45 -15.17 27.68
N GLN A 546 -47.20 -14.34 28.42
CA GLN A 546 -48.21 -13.45 27.82
C GLN A 546 -47.60 -12.46 26.82
N LEU A 547 -46.39 -11.94 27.09
CA LEU A 547 -45.70 -11.02 26.17
C LEU A 547 -45.31 -11.71 24.87
N ILE A 548 -44.72 -12.91 24.98
CA ILE A 548 -44.26 -13.71 23.83
C ILE A 548 -45.46 -14.21 23.02
N GLU A 549 -46.50 -14.74 23.68
CA GLU A 549 -47.73 -15.20 23.02
C GLU A 549 -48.43 -14.07 22.25
N ARG A 550 -48.46 -12.86 22.80
CA ARG A 550 -49.12 -11.72 22.12
C ARG A 550 -48.45 -11.41 20.79
N HIS A 551 -47.12 -11.54 20.73
CA HIS A 551 -46.36 -11.37 19.49
C HIS A 551 -46.68 -12.47 18.48
N PHE A 552 -46.52 -13.74 18.85
CA PHE A 552 -46.72 -14.86 17.92
C PHE A 552 -48.18 -15.17 17.57
N LYS A 553 -49.16 -14.69 18.35
CA LYS A 553 -50.57 -14.67 17.91
C LYS A 553 -50.82 -13.67 16.79
N ARG A 554 -50.11 -12.53 16.83
CA ARG A 554 -50.21 -11.49 15.80
C ARG A 554 -49.41 -11.86 14.55
N TYR A 555 -48.26 -12.53 14.73
CA TYR A 555 -47.39 -13.00 13.67
C TYR A 555 -47.16 -14.51 13.82
N PRO A 556 -48.09 -15.36 13.34
CA PRO A 556 -48.00 -16.81 13.50
C PRO A 556 -46.70 -17.40 12.93
N LEU A 557 -46.14 -18.40 13.63
CA LEU A 557 -44.99 -19.16 13.15
C LEU A 557 -45.43 -20.23 12.15
N ASP A 558 -44.57 -20.49 11.18
CA ASP A 558 -44.74 -21.59 10.24
C ASP A 558 -43.96 -22.82 10.72
N PHE A 559 -44.64 -23.73 11.43
CA PHE A 559 -44.03 -24.95 11.94
C PHE A 559 -43.70 -25.99 10.85
N SER A 560 -43.97 -25.72 9.57
CA SER A 560 -43.54 -26.57 8.46
C SER A 560 -42.09 -26.31 8.02
N LYS A 561 -41.46 -25.23 8.52
CA LYS A 561 -40.07 -24.87 8.22
C LYS A 561 -39.11 -25.98 8.69
N GLU A 562 -38.25 -26.43 7.77
CA GLU A 562 -37.24 -27.45 8.05
C GLU A 562 -36.10 -26.88 8.89
N ILE A 563 -35.55 -27.72 9.77
CA ILE A 563 -34.38 -27.38 10.58
C ILE A 563 -33.14 -27.57 9.72
N VAL A 564 -32.27 -26.56 9.70
CA VAL A 564 -31.02 -26.62 8.95
C VAL A 564 -30.10 -27.69 9.51
N SER A 565 -29.61 -28.55 8.61
CA SER A 565 -28.56 -29.51 8.90
C SER A 565 -27.21 -28.89 8.57
N TYR A 566 -26.25 -29.01 9.49
CA TYR A 566 -24.90 -28.52 9.31
C TYR A 566 -23.97 -29.70 9.01
N PRO A 567 -23.00 -29.53 8.11
CA PRO A 567 -22.09 -30.61 7.75
C PRO A 567 -21.17 -30.99 8.92
N ALA A 568 -20.79 -32.25 8.96
CA ALA A 568 -19.69 -32.73 9.80
C ALA A 568 -18.34 -32.23 9.24
N TRP A 569 -17.28 -32.26 10.06
CA TRP A 569 -15.96 -31.83 9.61
C TRP A 569 -15.42 -32.67 8.44
N GLU A 570 -15.75 -33.95 8.45
CA GLU A 570 -15.34 -34.94 7.44
C GLU A 570 -16.07 -34.77 6.11
N GLU A 571 -17.22 -34.09 6.11
CA GLU A 571 -18.05 -33.84 4.92
C GLU A 571 -17.57 -32.61 4.13
N LEU A 572 -16.73 -31.76 4.74
CA LEU A 572 -16.20 -30.55 4.12
C LEU A 572 -15.00 -30.83 3.21
N ASP A 573 -14.91 -30.08 2.11
CA ASP A 573 -13.70 -30.02 1.29
C ASP A 573 -12.58 -29.17 1.92
N ASP A 574 -11.38 -29.21 1.34
CA ASP A 574 -10.21 -28.48 1.87
C ASP A 574 -10.45 -26.95 1.92
N ARG A 575 -11.24 -26.37 0.99
CA ARG A 575 -11.53 -24.93 0.98
C ARG A 575 -12.53 -24.56 2.06
N GLU A 576 -13.58 -25.36 2.22
CA GLU A 576 -14.60 -25.16 3.25
C GLU A 576 -14.01 -25.30 4.66
N LYS A 577 -13.07 -26.23 4.87
CA LYS A 577 -12.31 -26.36 6.13
C LYS A 577 -11.48 -25.12 6.43
N VAL A 578 -10.80 -24.57 5.41
CA VAL A 578 -10.06 -23.30 5.55
C VAL A 578 -11.01 -22.16 5.93
N SER A 579 -12.14 -22.02 5.25
CA SER A 579 -13.14 -20.99 5.59
C SER A 579 -13.69 -21.16 7.00
N ALA A 580 -13.90 -22.40 7.45
CA ALA A 580 -14.32 -22.67 8.83
C ALA A 580 -13.27 -22.22 9.85
N TYR A 581 -11.98 -22.45 9.59
CA TYR A 581 -10.92 -21.93 10.45
C TYR A 581 -10.86 -20.41 10.48
N GLU A 582 -10.96 -19.77 9.32
CA GLU A 582 -10.99 -18.31 9.20
C GLU A 582 -12.17 -17.72 9.99
N GLU A 583 -13.36 -18.32 9.89
CA GLU A 583 -14.55 -17.90 10.65
C GLU A 583 -14.34 -18.02 12.17
N VAL A 584 -13.78 -19.15 12.64
CA VAL A 584 -13.50 -19.33 14.06
C VAL A 584 -12.46 -18.34 14.57
N LEU A 585 -11.41 -18.07 13.80
CA LEU A 585 -10.39 -17.07 14.15
C LEU A 585 -11.01 -15.68 14.34
N GLN A 586 -11.96 -15.30 13.48
CA GLN A 586 -12.70 -14.03 13.64
C GLN A 586 -13.49 -14.00 14.95
N HIS A 587 -14.22 -15.08 15.25
CA HIS A 587 -14.95 -15.18 16.52
C HIS A 587 -14.01 -15.13 17.74
N LEU A 588 -12.86 -15.78 17.67
CA LEU A 588 -11.85 -15.77 18.74
C LEU A 588 -11.28 -14.37 18.96
N GLN A 589 -10.96 -13.63 17.89
CA GLN A 589 -10.47 -12.25 17.97
C GLN A 589 -11.49 -11.30 18.61
N MET A 590 -12.76 -11.39 18.20
CA MET A 590 -13.85 -10.62 18.83
C MET A 590 -14.01 -10.96 20.30
N PHE A 591 -13.92 -12.25 20.65
CA PHE A 591 -14.01 -12.71 22.03
C PHE A 591 -12.84 -12.17 22.87
N ALA A 592 -11.60 -12.29 22.38
CA ALA A 592 -10.40 -11.76 23.03
C ALA A 592 -10.52 -10.26 23.31
N TYR A 593 -11.03 -9.49 22.35
CA TYR A 593 -11.28 -8.05 22.52
C TYR A 593 -12.34 -7.76 23.60
N GLY A 594 -13.42 -8.53 23.63
CA GLY A 594 -14.52 -8.35 24.59
C GLY A 594 -14.15 -8.69 26.04
N ILE A 595 -13.19 -9.60 26.27
CA ILE A 595 -12.80 -10.03 27.62
C ILE A 595 -11.62 -9.25 28.22
N LYS A 596 -11.09 -8.23 27.53
CA LYS A 596 -9.91 -7.46 27.99
C LYS A 596 -10.02 -6.97 29.44
N GLN A 597 -11.22 -6.59 29.89
CA GLN A 597 -11.46 -6.11 31.27
C GLN A 597 -11.42 -7.23 32.34
N VAL A 598 -11.56 -8.50 31.93
CA VAL A 598 -11.70 -9.67 32.81
C VAL A 598 -10.48 -10.60 32.72
N TRP A 599 -9.62 -10.43 31.71
CA TRP A 599 -8.45 -11.28 31.46
C TRP A 599 -7.35 -11.17 32.54
N ASN A 600 -7.39 -10.15 33.41
CA ASN A 600 -6.47 -9.93 34.55
C ASN A 600 -4.97 -9.80 34.20
N GLN A 601 -4.61 -9.80 32.92
CA GLN A 601 -3.26 -9.53 32.40
C GLN A 601 -3.37 -8.54 31.25
N SER A 602 -2.57 -7.48 31.26
CA SER A 602 -2.62 -6.49 30.18
C SER A 602 -1.93 -7.03 28.93
N GLU A 603 -2.46 -6.69 27.75
CA GLU A 603 -1.82 -7.00 26.47
C GLU A 603 -0.39 -6.42 26.40
N GLN A 604 -0.16 -5.27 27.06
CA GLN A 604 1.16 -4.64 27.15
C GLN A 604 2.15 -5.46 27.98
N ASP A 605 1.72 -6.05 29.09
CA ASP A 605 2.59 -6.91 29.92
C ASP A 605 2.94 -8.19 29.17
N SER A 606 1.96 -8.81 28.53
CA SER A 606 2.14 -10.01 27.70
C SER A 606 3.10 -9.71 26.53
N ARG A 607 2.96 -8.52 25.92
CA ARG A 607 3.89 -8.04 24.89
C ARG A 607 5.29 -7.85 25.45
N LYS A 608 5.43 -7.25 26.63
CA LYS A 608 6.75 -7.04 27.24
C LYS A 608 7.47 -8.37 27.51
N GLU A 609 6.76 -9.36 28.04
CA GLU A 609 7.29 -10.71 28.29
C GLU A 609 7.63 -11.46 26.99
N TYR A 610 6.78 -11.35 25.97
CA TYR A 610 7.04 -11.96 24.67
C TYR A 610 8.26 -11.35 23.98
N PHE A 611 8.55 -10.07 24.21
CA PHE A 611 9.67 -9.35 23.59
C PHE A 611 10.92 -9.19 24.49
N GLU A 612 10.93 -9.71 25.72
CA GLU A 612 11.96 -9.42 26.74
C GLU A 612 13.40 -9.72 26.28
N LEU A 613 13.61 -10.81 25.56
CA LEU A 613 14.93 -11.28 25.11
C LEU A 613 15.36 -10.71 23.76
N VAL A 614 14.57 -9.79 23.20
CA VAL A 614 14.70 -9.33 21.83
C VAL A 614 15.10 -7.86 21.81
N ASN A 615 16.19 -7.53 21.12
CA ASN A 615 16.64 -6.15 20.97
C ASN A 615 15.73 -5.33 20.03
N THR A 616 14.61 -4.85 20.56
CA THR A 616 13.62 -4.05 19.82
C THR A 616 14.09 -2.65 19.45
N ALA A 617 15.23 -2.20 19.97
CA ALA A 617 15.83 -0.89 19.69
C ALA A 617 16.80 -0.91 18.49
N GLY A 618 17.10 -2.08 17.93
CA GLY A 618 17.95 -2.22 16.74
C GLY A 618 17.35 -1.55 15.50
N ARG A 619 18.19 -0.98 14.63
CA ARG A 619 17.79 -0.47 13.29
C ARG A 619 17.49 -1.58 12.28
N PHE A 620 17.66 -2.81 12.70
CA PHE A 620 17.91 -3.96 11.82
C PHE A 620 16.67 -4.86 11.63
N TRP A 621 15.56 -4.47 12.28
CA TRP A 621 14.22 -4.94 11.96
C TRP A 621 13.75 -4.23 10.71
N ASP A 622 13.85 -4.88 9.55
CA ASP A 622 13.08 -4.39 8.43
C ASP A 622 11.57 -4.42 8.78
N GLU A 623 10.84 -3.45 8.24
CA GLU A 623 9.42 -3.30 8.49
C GLU A 623 8.61 -4.60 8.18
N PRO A 624 8.95 -5.40 7.15
CA PRO A 624 8.36 -6.72 6.92
C PRO A 624 8.55 -7.71 8.08
N THR A 625 9.77 -7.94 8.58
CA THR A 625 10.03 -8.91 9.66
C THR A 625 9.34 -8.49 10.95
N ARG A 626 9.34 -7.19 11.26
CA ARG A 626 8.60 -6.63 12.40
C ARG A 626 7.11 -6.95 12.33
N ARG A 627 6.49 -6.75 11.16
CA ARG A 627 5.06 -7.04 10.97
C ARG A 627 4.73 -8.52 11.17
N VAL A 628 5.56 -9.41 10.63
CA VAL A 628 5.37 -10.87 10.79
C VAL A 628 5.52 -11.27 12.26
N TYR A 629 6.50 -10.71 12.98
CA TYR A 629 6.69 -10.96 14.41
C TYR A 629 5.51 -10.45 15.25
N GLU A 630 4.96 -9.26 14.91
CA GLU A 630 3.75 -8.75 15.54
C GLU A 630 2.51 -9.63 15.28
N GLN A 631 2.40 -10.24 14.09
CA GLN A 631 1.34 -11.22 13.80
C GLN A 631 1.51 -12.49 14.66
N PHE A 632 2.74 -13.00 14.83
CA PHE A 632 3.01 -14.11 15.75
C PHE A 632 2.63 -13.77 17.19
N PHE A 633 2.95 -12.56 17.66
CA PHE A 633 2.53 -12.10 18.99
C PHE A 633 1.01 -12.05 19.13
N ARG A 634 0.28 -11.49 18.15
CA ARG A 634 -1.19 -11.43 18.19
C ARG A 634 -1.82 -12.83 18.26
N ALA A 635 -1.28 -13.77 17.47
CA ALA A 635 -1.69 -15.17 17.50
C ALA A 635 -1.39 -15.82 18.86
N HIS A 636 -0.20 -15.60 19.40
CA HIS A 636 0.21 -16.06 20.72
C HIS A 636 -0.73 -15.52 21.81
N TYR A 637 -1.00 -14.21 21.83
CA TYR A 637 -1.91 -13.59 22.80
C TYR A 637 -3.31 -14.23 22.80
N CYS A 638 -3.84 -14.55 21.62
CA CYS A 638 -5.19 -15.13 21.52
C CYS A 638 -5.24 -16.64 21.82
N MET A 639 -4.19 -17.40 21.47
CA MET A 639 -4.23 -18.87 21.47
C MET A 639 -3.37 -19.52 22.55
N ASP A 640 -2.28 -18.88 22.95
CA ASP A 640 -1.21 -19.49 23.72
C ASP A 640 -0.90 -18.79 25.05
N ASP A 641 -1.13 -17.48 25.14
CA ASP A 641 -0.92 -16.69 26.36
C ASP A 641 -1.74 -17.23 27.53
N ILE A 642 -1.09 -17.35 28.69
CA ILE A 642 -1.63 -18.02 29.87
C ILE A 642 -1.77 -17.01 31.00
N ASN A 643 -2.99 -16.85 31.51
CA ASN A 643 -3.23 -16.01 32.68
C ASN A 643 -2.82 -16.69 34.00
N SER A 644 -2.97 -15.96 35.11
CA SER A 644 -2.71 -16.44 36.48
C SER A 644 -3.48 -17.69 36.91
N ASN A 645 -4.56 -18.06 36.21
CA ASN A 645 -5.34 -19.27 36.46
C ASN A 645 -4.93 -20.46 35.57
N HIS A 646 -3.81 -20.36 34.85
CA HIS A 646 -3.33 -21.37 33.90
C HIS A 646 -4.32 -21.71 32.76
N THR A 647 -5.07 -20.69 32.31
CA THR A 647 -6.02 -20.80 31.18
C THR A 647 -5.58 -19.88 30.06
N THR A 648 -5.86 -20.26 28.80
CA THR A 648 -5.66 -19.41 27.61
C THR A 648 -6.97 -18.76 27.18
N ILE A 649 -6.90 -17.67 26.40
CA ILE A 649 -8.08 -17.03 25.82
C ILE A 649 -8.86 -18.02 24.94
N ALA A 650 -8.17 -18.83 24.13
CA ALA A 650 -8.78 -19.89 23.33
C ALA A 650 -9.55 -20.92 24.17
N ASN A 651 -9.04 -21.31 25.35
CA ASN A 651 -9.76 -22.20 26.27
C ASN A 651 -11.02 -21.53 26.83
N LEU A 652 -10.94 -20.25 27.22
CA LEU A 652 -12.12 -19.51 27.67
C LEU A 652 -13.15 -19.34 26.54
N PHE A 653 -12.69 -19.11 25.32
CA PHE A 653 -13.54 -19.02 24.14
C PHE A 653 -14.27 -20.34 23.88
N TRP A 654 -13.58 -21.48 24.02
CA TRP A 654 -14.19 -22.80 23.94
C TRP A 654 -15.32 -22.98 24.95
N GLU A 655 -15.06 -22.70 26.23
CA GLU A 655 -16.02 -22.91 27.32
C GLU A 655 -17.26 -21.98 27.21
N ASN A 656 -17.03 -20.72 26.84
CA ASN A 656 -18.08 -19.70 26.81
C ASN A 656 -18.86 -19.68 25.50
N GLN A 657 -18.23 -20.03 24.38
CA GLN A 657 -18.81 -19.84 23.05
C GLN A 657 -18.64 -21.07 22.14
N ALA A 658 -17.40 -21.47 21.85
CA ALA A 658 -17.10 -22.38 20.74
C ALA A 658 -17.66 -23.81 20.90
N ARG A 659 -17.81 -24.31 22.13
CA ARG A 659 -18.40 -25.64 22.38
C ARG A 659 -19.86 -25.78 21.92
N ARG A 660 -20.52 -24.64 21.65
CA ARG A 660 -21.92 -24.53 21.20
C ARG A 660 -22.03 -24.21 19.71
N PHE A 661 -20.93 -24.28 18.98
CA PHE A 661 -20.91 -24.11 17.52
C PHE A 661 -21.50 -25.33 16.80
N PRO A 662 -21.94 -25.15 15.55
CA PRO A 662 -22.19 -26.24 14.60
C PRO A 662 -21.00 -27.22 14.53
N PRO A 663 -21.22 -28.49 14.10
CA PRO A 663 -20.19 -29.53 14.15
C PRO A 663 -18.86 -29.14 13.53
N TYR A 664 -18.86 -28.64 12.29
CA TYR A 664 -17.63 -28.24 11.60
C TYR A 664 -16.88 -27.09 12.29
N LEU A 665 -17.56 -26.01 12.68
CA LEU A 665 -16.95 -24.89 13.42
C LEU A 665 -16.47 -25.30 14.81
N LYS A 666 -17.17 -26.23 15.46
CA LYS A 666 -16.75 -26.80 16.73
C LYS A 666 -15.44 -27.58 16.58
N THR A 667 -15.32 -28.42 15.55
CA THR A 667 -14.06 -29.12 15.25
C THR A 667 -12.94 -28.14 14.91
N ALA A 668 -13.20 -27.14 14.06
CA ALA A 668 -12.22 -26.08 13.76
C ALA A 668 -11.75 -25.35 15.02
N SER A 669 -12.67 -25.01 15.93
CA SER A 669 -12.36 -24.37 17.22
C SER A 669 -11.53 -25.24 18.13
N PHE A 670 -11.84 -26.53 18.19
CA PHE A 670 -11.04 -27.49 18.95
C PHE A 670 -9.63 -27.62 18.38
N ASN A 671 -9.51 -27.77 17.07
CA ASN A 671 -8.23 -27.87 16.38
C ASN A 671 -7.37 -26.61 16.57
N LEU A 672 -7.98 -25.42 16.50
CA LEU A 672 -7.29 -24.15 16.80
C LEU A 672 -6.81 -24.09 18.25
N MET A 673 -7.69 -24.41 19.20
CA MET A 673 -7.36 -24.45 20.64
C MET A 673 -6.19 -25.40 20.93
N MET A 674 -6.13 -26.54 20.24
CA MET A 674 -5.13 -27.59 20.40
C MET A 674 -3.90 -27.43 19.49
N SER A 675 -3.85 -26.40 18.65
CA SER A 675 -2.69 -26.15 17.79
C SER A 675 -1.58 -25.40 18.53
N TYR A 676 -0.38 -25.39 17.94
CA TYR A 676 0.80 -24.68 18.45
C TYR A 676 1.73 -24.30 17.28
N VAL A 677 2.65 -23.37 17.53
CA VAL A 677 3.71 -23.04 16.57
C VAL A 677 4.80 -24.11 16.62
N GLY A 678 5.21 -24.63 15.46
CA GLY A 678 6.27 -25.61 15.31
C GLY A 678 7.34 -25.16 14.31
N ALA A 679 8.35 -25.99 14.13
CA ALA A 679 9.43 -25.81 13.18
C ALA A 679 9.55 -27.06 12.30
N TYR A 680 9.55 -26.86 10.98
CA TYR A 680 9.41 -27.94 10.01
C TYR A 680 10.43 -27.83 8.89
N ARG A 681 11.17 -28.90 8.61
CA ARG A 681 11.96 -28.99 7.37
C ARG A 681 11.01 -29.13 6.18
N VAL A 682 11.25 -28.33 5.14
CA VAL A 682 10.34 -28.22 4.00
C VAL A 682 10.89 -29.00 2.81
N TYR A 683 10.06 -29.87 2.22
CA TYR A 683 10.40 -30.66 1.05
C TYR A 683 9.37 -30.48 -0.08
N PRO A 684 9.79 -30.36 -1.35
CA PRO A 684 8.87 -30.33 -2.48
C PRO A 684 8.22 -31.71 -2.70
N LYS A 685 6.94 -31.70 -3.07
CA LYS A 685 6.18 -32.88 -3.52
C LYS A 685 5.34 -32.53 -4.75
N GLY A 686 5.31 -33.40 -5.76
CA GLY A 686 4.47 -33.22 -6.95
C GLY A 686 4.84 -31.97 -7.76
N ALA A 687 3.84 -31.19 -8.20
CA ALA A 687 4.07 -29.94 -8.95
C ALA A 687 3.96 -28.68 -8.08
N ASN A 688 3.00 -28.60 -7.16
CA ASN A 688 2.70 -27.41 -6.34
C ASN A 688 2.45 -27.73 -4.84
N SER A 689 2.87 -28.90 -4.34
CA SER A 689 2.66 -29.29 -2.93
C SER A 689 3.97 -29.36 -2.15
N LEU A 690 3.85 -29.27 -0.82
CA LEU A 690 4.98 -29.36 0.12
C LEU A 690 4.73 -30.44 1.16
N ILE A 691 5.82 -31.04 1.64
CA ILE A 691 5.85 -31.91 2.82
C ILE A 691 6.61 -31.17 3.90
N PHE A 692 6.02 -31.11 5.09
CA PHE A 692 6.64 -30.56 6.29
C PHE A 692 7.04 -31.72 7.20
N GLU A 693 8.32 -31.77 7.58
CA GLU A 693 8.87 -32.72 8.55
C GLU A 693 9.16 -31.99 9.86
N ASP A 694 8.50 -32.38 10.95
CA ASP A 694 8.73 -31.80 12.27
C ASP A 694 10.16 -32.08 12.73
N ILE A 695 10.91 -31.04 13.12
CA ILE A 695 12.33 -31.19 13.48
C ILE A 695 12.58 -31.92 14.80
N PHE A 696 11.55 -32.08 15.63
CA PHE A 696 11.61 -32.77 16.92
C PHE A 696 11.16 -34.23 16.82
N SER A 697 10.01 -34.50 16.18
CA SER A 697 9.45 -35.85 16.07
C SER A 697 9.89 -36.61 14.82
N GLY A 698 10.31 -35.90 13.76
CA GLY A 698 10.58 -36.47 12.45
C GLY A 698 9.31 -36.88 11.67
N GLU A 699 8.12 -36.58 12.20
CA GLU A 699 6.87 -36.87 11.51
C GLU A 699 6.68 -35.99 10.28
N ARG A 700 6.21 -36.60 9.18
CA ARG A 700 5.99 -35.93 7.91
C ARG A 700 4.51 -35.75 7.63
N CYS A 701 4.12 -34.55 7.26
CA CYS A 701 2.75 -34.23 6.89
C CYS A 701 2.70 -33.50 5.54
N GLU A 702 1.65 -33.77 4.76
CA GLU A 702 1.36 -33.01 3.54
C GLU A 702 0.63 -31.72 3.91
N VAL A 703 1.12 -30.60 3.37
CA VAL A 703 0.55 -29.30 3.68
C VAL A 703 -0.18 -28.69 2.48
N TYR A 704 -1.27 -28.02 2.79
CA TYR A 704 -2.08 -27.21 1.89
C TYR A 704 -1.91 -25.75 2.29
N GLY A 705 -1.77 -24.87 1.31
CA GLY A 705 -1.56 -23.45 1.53
C GLY A 705 -1.63 -22.70 0.20
N ARG A 706 -1.62 -21.36 0.25
CA ARG A 706 -1.61 -20.52 -0.97
C ARG A 706 -0.19 -20.44 -1.54
N PHE A 707 0.34 -21.58 -1.95
CA PHE A 707 1.63 -21.70 -2.59
C PHE A 707 1.50 -21.33 -4.08
N GLY A 708 2.27 -20.35 -4.55
CA GLY A 708 2.27 -19.95 -5.97
C GLY A 708 2.72 -21.10 -6.89
N ASN A 709 2.49 -20.96 -8.20
CA ASN A 709 2.80 -21.97 -9.22
C ASN A 709 4.31 -22.32 -9.37
N ARG A 710 5.19 -21.63 -8.64
CA ARG A 710 6.65 -21.82 -8.64
C ARG A 710 7.19 -22.06 -7.24
N VAL A 711 6.37 -22.59 -6.33
CA VAL A 711 6.76 -22.75 -4.92
C VAL A 711 8.05 -23.56 -4.76
N HIS A 712 8.31 -24.55 -5.62
CA HIS A 712 9.55 -25.35 -5.57
C HIS A 712 10.81 -24.58 -5.94
N GLU A 713 10.72 -23.53 -6.77
CA GLU A 713 11.86 -22.68 -7.11
C GLU A 713 12.35 -21.86 -5.90
N ASN A 714 11.47 -21.65 -4.92
CA ASN A 714 11.76 -20.87 -3.71
C ASN A 714 12.21 -21.73 -2.52
N ILE A 715 12.33 -23.05 -2.68
CA ILE A 715 12.75 -23.95 -1.61
C ILE A 715 14.26 -24.15 -1.66
N VAL A 716 14.94 -23.79 -0.58
CA VAL A 716 16.35 -24.09 -0.38
C VAL A 716 16.48 -25.41 0.39
N PRO A 717 17.29 -26.39 -0.08
CA PRO A 717 17.51 -27.64 0.65
C PRO A 717 17.94 -27.39 2.10
N GLY A 718 17.22 -28.01 3.04
CA GLY A 718 17.49 -27.87 4.47
C GLY A 718 16.77 -26.71 5.17
N MET A 719 16.07 -25.84 4.43
CA MET A 719 15.34 -24.73 5.05
C MET A 719 14.28 -25.20 6.06
N ILE A 720 14.12 -24.43 7.13
CA ILE A 720 13.14 -24.70 8.19
C ILE A 720 12.06 -23.62 8.17
N SER A 721 10.80 -24.03 8.09
CA SER A 721 9.64 -23.15 8.21
C SER A 721 9.13 -23.15 9.65
N ILE A 722 8.97 -21.97 10.23
CA ILE A 722 8.36 -21.77 11.56
C ILE A 722 6.93 -21.25 11.34
N THR A 723 5.94 -22.06 11.71
CA THR A 723 4.53 -21.72 11.54
C THR A 723 3.63 -22.64 12.38
N ARG A 724 2.32 -22.36 12.41
CA ARG A 724 1.29 -23.18 13.05
C ARG A 724 0.58 -24.01 11.98
N LEU A 725 0.52 -25.32 12.19
CA LEU A 725 -0.21 -26.24 11.31
C LEU A 725 -1.60 -26.54 11.87
N LEU A 726 -2.61 -26.53 10.99
CA LEU A 726 -4.00 -26.81 11.35
C LEU A 726 -4.52 -28.07 10.63
N PRO A 727 -4.99 -29.10 11.35
CA PRO A 727 -5.34 -30.38 10.74
C PRO A 727 -6.64 -30.33 9.91
N MET A 728 -6.61 -30.83 8.68
CA MET A 728 -7.77 -30.90 7.77
C MET A 728 -8.25 -32.33 7.50
N GLY A 729 -7.68 -33.33 8.18
CA GLY A 729 -7.87 -34.75 7.89
C GLY A 729 -6.53 -35.39 7.58
N GLU A 730 -6.31 -35.82 6.33
CA GLU A 730 -5.03 -36.40 5.86
C GLU A 730 -3.94 -35.34 5.59
N ARG A 731 -4.30 -34.06 5.63
CA ARG A 731 -3.43 -32.91 5.34
C ARG A 731 -3.50 -31.87 6.44
N TYR A 732 -2.55 -30.94 6.42
CA TYR A 732 -2.53 -29.78 7.30
C TYR A 732 -2.62 -28.49 6.48
N TRP A 733 -3.30 -27.48 7.02
CA TRP A 733 -3.31 -26.14 6.47
C TRP A 733 -2.18 -25.31 7.09
N VAL A 734 -1.44 -24.63 6.23
CA VAL A 734 -0.46 -23.60 6.57
C VAL A 734 -1.07 -22.24 6.23
N SER A 735 -1.18 -21.36 7.23
CA SER A 735 -1.58 -19.96 7.07
C SER A 735 -0.44 -19.03 7.49
N ASP A 736 -0.45 -17.79 6.99
CA ASP A 736 0.40 -16.74 7.55
C ASP A 736 0.06 -16.49 9.03
N PRO A 737 1.01 -16.06 9.89
CA PRO A 737 2.40 -15.75 9.57
C PRO A 737 3.34 -16.99 9.50
N MET A 738 4.44 -16.85 8.76
CA MET A 738 5.51 -17.85 8.64
C MET A 738 6.89 -17.18 8.65
N PHE A 739 7.84 -17.75 9.39
CA PHE A 739 9.26 -17.43 9.22
C PHE A 739 9.99 -18.57 8.52
N VAL A 740 11.05 -18.23 7.78
CA VAL A 740 11.90 -19.19 7.09
C VAL A 740 13.33 -19.03 7.58
N VAL A 741 13.85 -20.08 8.20
CA VAL A 741 15.26 -20.22 8.56
C VAL A 741 16.00 -20.75 7.34
N LEU A 742 16.86 -19.92 6.75
CA LEU A 742 17.74 -20.30 5.65
C LEU A 742 18.89 -21.20 6.15
N PRO A 743 19.49 -22.05 5.30
CA PRO A 743 20.56 -22.97 5.69
C PRO A 743 21.71 -22.31 6.48
N ASP A 744 22.15 -21.13 6.05
CA ASP A 744 23.25 -20.39 6.68
C ASP A 744 22.94 -19.94 8.13
N LEU A 745 21.66 -19.89 8.50
CA LEU A 745 21.19 -19.52 9.83
C LEU A 745 20.90 -20.72 10.75
N ILE A 746 20.90 -21.95 10.22
CA ILE A 746 20.44 -23.14 10.98
C ILE A 746 21.32 -23.41 12.20
N GLU A 747 22.65 -23.31 12.08
CA GLU A 747 23.55 -23.59 13.21
C GLU A 747 23.34 -22.59 14.37
N ILE A 748 23.20 -21.31 14.04
CA ILE A 748 22.93 -20.24 15.01
C ILE A 748 21.53 -20.45 15.62
N PHE A 749 20.55 -20.80 14.80
CA PHE A 749 19.20 -21.12 15.23
C PHE A 749 19.14 -22.30 16.20
N ASP A 750 19.79 -23.43 15.88
CA ASP A 750 19.81 -24.61 16.73
C ASP A 750 20.52 -24.34 18.05
N HIS A 751 21.61 -23.55 18.04
CA HIS A 751 22.29 -23.11 19.26
C HIS A 751 21.37 -22.28 20.17
N ASN A 752 20.74 -21.24 19.62
CA ASN A 752 19.84 -20.36 20.35
C ASN A 752 18.58 -21.09 20.83
N LEU A 753 18.05 -22.01 20.02
CA LEU A 753 16.93 -22.86 20.39
C LEU A 753 17.32 -23.77 21.56
N HIS A 754 18.48 -24.43 21.51
CA HIS A 754 18.96 -25.28 22.60
C HIS A 754 19.06 -24.51 23.92
N MET A 755 19.69 -23.33 23.88
CA MET A 755 19.84 -22.44 25.04
C MET A 755 18.49 -22.02 25.64
N LEU A 756 17.51 -21.64 24.80
CA LEU A 756 16.17 -21.28 25.28
C LEU A 756 15.40 -22.48 25.85
N MET A 757 15.69 -23.68 25.35
CA MET A 757 15.06 -24.92 25.77
C MET A 757 15.68 -25.52 27.04
N GLU A 758 16.92 -25.20 27.41
CA GLU A 758 17.58 -25.71 28.65
C GLU A 758 16.77 -25.41 29.92
N LYS A 759 16.11 -24.25 29.98
CA LYS A 759 15.27 -23.83 31.11
C LYS A 759 13.88 -24.43 31.08
N LEU A 760 13.52 -25.13 30.00
CA LEU A 760 12.21 -25.74 29.78
C LEU A 760 12.28 -27.24 30.08
N HIS A 761 11.95 -27.65 31.30
CA HIS A 761 11.90 -29.08 31.63
C HIS A 761 10.67 -29.74 30.99
N PRO A 762 10.82 -30.78 30.14
CA PRO A 762 9.67 -31.52 29.63
C PRO A 762 9.11 -32.41 30.74
N HIS A 763 7.83 -32.22 31.08
CA HIS A 763 7.07 -33.17 31.90
C HIS A 763 6.37 -34.24 31.04
N ASP A 764 5.99 -33.87 29.81
CA ASP A 764 5.42 -34.74 28.77
C ASP A 764 5.52 -33.98 27.42
N GLU A 765 6.20 -34.54 26.41
CA GLU A 765 6.35 -33.90 25.09
C GLU A 765 5.03 -33.85 24.29
N THR A 766 4.01 -34.59 24.74
CA THR A 766 2.66 -34.54 24.19
C THR A 766 1.76 -33.52 24.89
N ASP A 767 2.22 -32.89 25.99
CA ASP A 767 1.46 -31.84 26.68
C ASP A 767 1.36 -30.59 25.80
N ILE A 768 0.12 -30.22 25.47
CA ILE A 768 -0.18 -29.03 24.68
C ILE A 768 0.37 -27.74 25.29
N ARG A 769 0.45 -27.64 26.62
CA ARG A 769 1.02 -26.46 27.31
C ARG A 769 2.50 -26.34 27.05
N TYR A 770 3.21 -27.46 27.13
CA TYR A 770 4.63 -27.53 26.79
C TYR A 770 4.85 -27.17 25.32
N LEU A 771 4.06 -27.72 24.40
CA LEU A 771 4.17 -27.47 22.96
C LEU A 771 3.95 -26.00 22.58
N LYS A 772 2.99 -25.33 23.23
CA LYS A 772 2.74 -23.89 23.05
C LYS A 772 3.91 -23.03 23.54
N LEU A 773 4.46 -23.36 24.71
CA LEU A 773 5.61 -22.65 25.26
C LEU A 773 6.89 -22.91 24.42
N ARG A 774 7.07 -24.14 23.91
CA ARG A 774 8.12 -24.46 22.94
C ARG A 774 7.98 -23.63 21.66
N GLY A 775 6.77 -23.47 21.14
CA GLY A 775 6.48 -22.62 19.98
C GLY A 775 6.93 -21.16 20.16
N GLU A 776 6.72 -20.59 21.35
CA GLU A 776 7.26 -19.27 21.70
C GLU A 776 8.79 -19.23 21.65
N LYS A 777 9.47 -20.27 22.18
CA LYS A 777 10.94 -20.35 22.18
C LYS A 777 11.52 -20.52 20.77
N ILE A 778 10.85 -21.28 19.89
CA ILE A 778 11.22 -21.42 18.48
C ILE A 778 11.24 -20.05 17.78
N VAL A 779 10.16 -19.27 17.96
CA VAL A 779 10.05 -17.94 17.35
C VAL A 779 11.11 -16.98 17.92
N LYS A 780 11.36 -17.02 19.23
CA LYS A 780 12.44 -16.24 19.88
C LYS A 780 13.84 -16.64 19.38
N ALA A 781 14.11 -17.93 19.19
CA ALA A 781 15.39 -18.43 18.70
C ALA A 781 15.72 -17.90 17.31
N TYR A 782 14.74 -17.89 16.40
CA TYR A 782 14.92 -17.32 15.05
C TYR A 782 15.32 -15.85 15.09
N ILE A 783 14.60 -15.06 15.89
CA ILE A 783 14.88 -13.63 16.05
C ILE A 783 16.27 -13.37 16.64
N LEU A 784 16.66 -14.12 17.69
CA LEU A 784 18.00 -14.01 18.27
C LEU A 784 19.08 -14.35 17.23
N SER A 785 18.80 -15.30 16.35
CA SER A 785 19.74 -15.72 15.31
C SER A 785 19.95 -14.63 14.24
N LEU A 786 18.90 -13.87 13.91
CA LEU A 786 19.04 -12.71 13.02
C LEU A 786 19.90 -11.62 13.67
N ASP A 787 19.63 -11.24 14.92
CA ASP A 787 20.42 -10.23 15.65
C ASP A 787 21.89 -10.67 15.80
N GLU A 788 22.14 -11.95 16.08
CA GLU A 788 23.49 -12.49 16.19
C GLU A 788 24.24 -12.51 14.85
N MET A 789 23.59 -12.94 13.76
CA MET A 789 24.18 -12.92 12.41
C MET A 789 24.58 -11.50 12.01
N GLU A 790 23.72 -10.52 12.29
CA GLU A 790 23.98 -9.12 11.99
C GLU A 790 25.10 -8.54 12.86
N GLN A 791 25.11 -8.83 14.16
CA GLN A 791 26.21 -8.42 15.04
C GLN A 791 27.54 -9.01 14.59
N ASN A 792 27.56 -10.28 14.17
CA ASN A 792 28.73 -10.92 13.61
C ASN A 792 29.18 -10.23 12.31
N THR A 793 28.23 -9.89 11.43
CA THR A 793 28.49 -9.15 10.20
C THR A 793 29.06 -7.75 10.48
N LEU A 794 28.48 -6.99 11.40
CA LEU A 794 28.97 -5.68 11.83
C LEU A 794 30.36 -5.75 12.46
N ARG A 795 30.61 -6.75 13.32
CA ARG A 795 31.94 -7.00 13.89
C ARG A 795 32.95 -7.33 12.80
N MET A 796 32.56 -8.10 11.79
CA MET A 796 33.42 -8.40 10.64
C MET A 796 33.72 -7.14 9.83
N ILE A 797 32.73 -6.30 9.52
CA ILE A 797 32.89 -5.04 8.79
C ILE A 797 33.85 -4.08 9.51
N ASN A 798 33.73 -3.98 10.83
CA ASN A 798 34.52 -3.03 11.64
C ASN A 798 35.96 -3.49 11.94
N GLN A 799 36.40 -4.64 11.42
CA GLN A 799 37.79 -5.07 11.53
C GLN A 799 38.65 -4.47 10.40
N PRO A 800 39.92 -4.07 10.68
CA PRO A 800 40.83 -3.49 9.69
C PRO A 800 41.04 -4.39 8.46
N LEU A 801 41.42 -3.78 7.33
CA LEU A 801 41.70 -4.54 6.11
C LEU A 801 42.97 -5.36 6.30
N LYS A 802 42.89 -6.67 6.02
CA LYS A 802 44.07 -7.53 5.99
C LYS A 802 44.78 -7.34 4.65
N ILE A 803 45.72 -6.40 4.58
CA ILE A 803 46.44 -6.04 3.36
C ILE A 803 47.88 -6.57 3.41
N ASP A 804 48.23 -7.43 2.44
CA ASP A 804 49.61 -7.88 2.26
C ASP A 804 50.37 -6.87 1.38
N TRP A 805 51.27 -6.10 2.01
CA TRP A 805 52.11 -5.12 1.33
C TRP A 805 53.42 -5.72 0.86
N GLN A 806 53.83 -5.37 -0.36
CA GLN A 806 55.17 -5.62 -0.88
C GLN A 806 55.91 -4.29 -1.00
N THR A 807 57.19 -4.27 -0.64
CA THR A 807 58.05 -3.07 -0.67
C THR A 807 59.32 -3.31 -1.48
N VAL A 808 59.85 -2.23 -2.05
CA VAL A 808 61.18 -2.19 -2.67
C VAL A 808 61.79 -0.79 -2.52
N ARG A 809 63.10 -0.72 -2.26
CA ARG A 809 63.84 0.55 -2.27
C ARG A 809 64.30 0.90 -3.69
N VAL A 810 64.22 2.18 -4.04
CA VAL A 810 64.56 2.71 -5.36
C VAL A 810 65.51 3.89 -5.26
N SER A 811 66.51 3.96 -6.13
CA SER A 811 67.53 5.02 -6.12
C SER A 811 67.03 6.37 -6.65
N ASN A 812 65.94 6.39 -7.43
CA ASN A 812 65.36 7.62 -7.96
C ASN A 812 63.82 7.52 -8.03
N PRO A 813 63.11 7.81 -6.92
CA PRO A 813 61.65 7.67 -6.85
C PRO A 813 60.91 8.62 -7.81
N ARG A 814 61.44 9.84 -8.05
CA ARG A 814 60.85 10.81 -8.99
C ARG A 814 60.89 10.31 -10.43
N LEU A 815 61.99 9.68 -10.84
CA LEU A 815 62.07 9.05 -12.15
C LEU A 815 61.08 7.87 -12.27
N CYS A 816 60.92 7.06 -11.22
CA CYS A 816 59.93 5.97 -11.19
C CYS A 816 58.49 6.50 -11.38
N GLN A 817 58.16 7.59 -10.69
CA GLN A 817 56.87 8.27 -10.80
C GLN A 817 56.58 8.74 -12.23
N GLU A 818 57.52 9.43 -12.88
CA GLU A 818 57.34 9.93 -14.25
C GLU A 818 57.14 8.80 -15.28
N ILE A 819 57.86 7.68 -15.11
CA ILE A 819 57.72 6.53 -16.01
C ILE A 819 56.37 5.83 -15.81
N LEU A 820 55.91 5.69 -14.56
CA LEU A 820 54.62 5.09 -14.27
C LEU A 820 53.47 5.94 -14.82
N LYS A 821 53.54 7.28 -14.71
CA LYS A 821 52.57 8.20 -15.33
C LYS A 821 52.44 8.02 -16.85
N GLN A 822 53.53 7.70 -17.53
CA GLN A 822 53.54 7.52 -19.00
C GLN A 822 52.94 6.18 -19.45
N ASN A 823 52.77 5.21 -18.55
CA ASN A 823 52.25 3.89 -18.88
C ASN A 823 50.73 3.82 -18.64
N ARG A 824 49.98 3.51 -19.71
CA ARG A 824 48.51 3.39 -19.70
C ARG A 824 47.93 2.39 -18.68
N ARG A 825 48.74 1.45 -18.18
CA ARG A 825 48.31 0.48 -17.14
C ARG A 825 48.27 1.07 -15.74
N PHE A 826 48.86 2.24 -15.51
CA PHE A 826 48.91 2.90 -14.21
C PHE A 826 48.15 4.22 -14.30
N ARG A 827 47.08 4.36 -13.53
CA ARG A 827 46.29 5.59 -13.43
C ARG A 827 46.72 6.33 -12.18
N LEU A 828 47.09 7.60 -12.31
CA LEU A 828 47.43 8.43 -11.15
C LEU A 828 46.19 8.62 -10.26
N LEU A 829 46.36 8.42 -8.96
CA LEU A 829 45.32 8.62 -7.94
C LEU A 829 45.57 9.91 -7.16
N TYR A 830 46.81 10.09 -6.66
CA TYR A 830 47.22 11.25 -5.89
C TYR A 830 48.71 11.58 -6.14
N GLU A 831 49.07 12.86 -6.01
CA GLU A 831 50.44 13.34 -6.13
C GLU A 831 50.67 14.59 -5.26
N ASP A 832 51.74 14.57 -4.46
CA ASP A 832 52.30 15.73 -3.77
C ASP A 832 53.84 15.67 -3.75
N ASP A 833 54.48 16.58 -3.01
CA ASP A 833 55.94 16.64 -2.88
C ASP A 833 56.56 15.42 -2.16
N LYS A 834 55.74 14.63 -1.46
CA LYS A 834 56.16 13.52 -0.57
C LYS A 834 55.86 12.15 -1.15
N ARG A 835 54.76 11.99 -1.88
CA ARG A 835 54.27 10.72 -2.40
C ARG A 835 53.50 10.88 -3.71
N ALA A 836 53.47 9.78 -4.46
CA ALA A 836 52.56 9.61 -5.58
C ALA A 836 51.92 8.22 -5.53
N SER A 837 50.64 8.11 -5.81
CA SER A 837 49.91 6.84 -5.81
C SER A 837 49.22 6.57 -7.14
N PHE A 838 49.12 5.28 -7.48
CA PHE A 838 48.60 4.83 -8.76
C PHE A 838 47.71 3.59 -8.59
N LEU A 839 46.68 3.51 -9.43
CA LEU A 839 45.89 2.31 -9.65
C LEU A 839 46.43 1.55 -10.86
N TRP A 840 46.87 0.32 -10.64
CA TRP A 840 47.21 -0.61 -11.72
C TRP A 840 45.96 -1.28 -12.26
N LEU A 841 45.85 -1.36 -13.58
CA LEU A 841 44.74 -2.01 -14.29
C LEU A 841 45.28 -2.97 -15.36
N SER A 842 44.77 -4.19 -15.34
CA SER A 842 45.10 -5.25 -16.29
C SER A 842 43.92 -6.21 -16.44
N TYR A 843 44.03 -7.18 -17.34
CA TYR A 843 43.01 -8.22 -17.58
C TYR A 843 43.66 -9.60 -17.51
N ASN A 844 43.02 -10.58 -16.89
CA ASN A 844 43.52 -11.96 -16.90
C ASN A 844 43.09 -12.71 -18.19
N HIS A 845 43.47 -13.99 -18.31
CA HIS A 845 43.16 -14.81 -19.49
C HIS A 845 41.66 -15.11 -19.69
N GLN A 846 40.84 -14.86 -18.66
CA GLN A 846 39.38 -15.01 -18.67
C GLN A 846 38.67 -13.65 -18.78
N SER A 847 39.41 -12.58 -19.12
CA SER A 847 38.89 -11.21 -19.23
C SER A 847 38.37 -10.60 -17.91
N GLN A 848 38.70 -11.17 -16.75
CA GLN A 848 38.40 -10.56 -15.45
C GLN A 848 39.38 -9.42 -15.16
N TYR A 849 38.88 -8.33 -14.57
CA TYR A 849 39.67 -7.16 -14.20
C TYR A 849 40.69 -7.51 -13.13
N GLN A 850 41.95 -7.16 -13.38
CA GLN A 850 43.05 -7.26 -12.43
C GLN A 850 43.44 -5.85 -12.01
N TRP A 851 43.50 -5.60 -10.71
CA TRP A 851 43.88 -4.29 -10.21
C TRP A 851 44.65 -4.36 -8.89
N GLY A 852 45.37 -3.29 -8.60
CA GLY A 852 46.24 -3.18 -7.45
C GLY A 852 46.61 -1.73 -7.19
N TYR A 853 47.03 -1.45 -5.97
CA TYR A 853 47.42 -0.11 -5.52
C TYR A 853 48.94 -0.01 -5.45
N VAL A 854 49.49 1.07 -5.98
CA VAL A 854 50.91 1.43 -5.89
C VAL A 854 51.02 2.75 -5.16
N ILE A 855 51.98 2.85 -4.27
CA ILE A 855 52.42 4.11 -3.67
C ILE A 855 53.94 4.23 -3.78
N ILE A 856 54.40 5.39 -4.19
CA ILE A 856 55.80 5.77 -4.27
C ILE A 856 56.02 6.83 -3.21
N GLU A 857 56.82 6.53 -2.19
CA GLU A 857 57.21 7.49 -1.17
C GLU A 857 58.56 8.10 -1.55
N ILE A 858 58.55 9.39 -1.88
CA ILE A 858 59.70 10.13 -2.39
C ILE A 858 60.74 10.32 -1.28
N GLU A 859 60.29 10.69 -0.08
CA GLU A 859 61.18 10.93 1.08
C GLU A 859 61.85 9.64 1.59
N LYS A 860 61.16 8.50 1.50
CA LYS A 860 61.65 7.20 1.99
C LYS A 860 62.33 6.36 0.92
N GLU A 861 62.42 6.87 -0.31
CA GLU A 861 63.04 6.19 -1.46
C GLU A 861 62.50 4.77 -1.67
N GLN A 862 61.18 4.58 -1.55
CA GLN A 862 60.57 3.26 -1.67
C GLN A 862 59.27 3.25 -2.47
N ILE A 863 58.98 2.08 -3.05
CA ILE A 863 57.72 1.77 -3.71
C ILE A 863 57.05 0.65 -2.94
N MET A 864 55.79 0.87 -2.56
CA MET A 864 54.95 -0.15 -1.94
C MET A 864 53.77 -0.48 -2.83
N ILE A 865 53.42 -1.76 -2.87
CA ILE A 865 52.32 -2.26 -3.69
C ILE A 865 51.48 -3.25 -2.91
N THR A 866 50.21 -3.32 -3.27
CA THR A 866 49.30 -4.35 -2.77
C THR A 866 48.20 -4.66 -3.79
N THR A 867 47.60 -5.84 -3.65
CA THR A 867 46.46 -6.31 -4.43
C THR A 867 45.41 -6.87 -3.49
N ILE A 868 44.14 -6.76 -3.87
CA ILE A 868 43.06 -7.42 -3.11
C ILE A 868 43.18 -8.96 -3.24
N PRO A 869 42.61 -9.74 -2.31
CA PRO A 869 42.62 -11.20 -2.40
C PRO A 869 42.10 -11.70 -3.76
N GLY A 870 42.73 -12.74 -4.31
CA GLY A 870 42.36 -13.33 -5.60
C GLY A 870 42.92 -12.65 -6.86
N LYS A 871 43.58 -11.48 -6.76
CA LYS A 871 44.20 -10.81 -7.92
C LYS A 871 45.67 -11.21 -8.12
N ASP A 872 46.14 -11.16 -9.37
CA ASP A 872 47.45 -11.65 -9.80
C ASP A 872 48.60 -10.69 -9.44
N LEU A 873 49.12 -10.82 -8.22
CA LEU A 873 50.27 -10.07 -7.71
C LEU A 873 51.56 -10.30 -8.53
N GLU A 874 51.78 -11.51 -9.06
CA GLU A 874 52.98 -11.80 -9.84
C GLU A 874 52.99 -11.04 -11.18
N LYS A 875 51.83 -10.96 -11.84
CA LYS A 875 51.66 -10.15 -13.05
C LYS A 875 51.81 -8.67 -12.75
N PHE A 876 51.27 -8.19 -11.65
CA PHE A 876 51.43 -6.81 -11.21
C PHE A 876 52.92 -6.44 -11.03
N ILE A 877 53.68 -7.28 -10.32
CA ILE A 877 55.13 -7.12 -10.14
C ILE A 877 55.86 -7.15 -11.49
N ARG A 878 55.50 -8.07 -12.40
CA ARG A 878 56.09 -8.15 -13.75
C ARG A 878 55.84 -6.89 -14.57
N ASP A 879 54.62 -6.34 -14.49
CA ASP A 879 54.26 -5.11 -15.21
C ASP A 879 55.02 -3.89 -14.69
N ILE A 880 55.18 -3.75 -13.36
CA ILE A 880 56.01 -2.70 -12.76
C ILE A 880 57.47 -2.86 -13.22
N ARG A 881 58.05 -4.06 -13.11
CA ARG A 881 59.43 -4.32 -13.55
C ARG A 881 59.63 -3.98 -15.01
N ARG A 882 58.70 -4.34 -15.89
CA ARG A 882 58.78 -4.07 -17.33
C ARG A 882 58.70 -2.58 -17.63
N THR A 883 57.89 -1.85 -16.86
CA THR A 883 57.74 -0.39 -16.96
C THR A 883 59.02 0.31 -16.51
N LEU A 884 59.55 -0.02 -15.34
CA LEU A 884 60.77 0.60 -14.81
C LEU A 884 62.04 0.23 -15.59
N LYS A 885 62.06 -0.94 -16.24
CA LYS A 885 63.16 -1.35 -17.11
C LYS A 885 63.40 -0.40 -18.28
N SER A 886 62.38 0.36 -18.74
CA SER A 886 62.58 1.35 -19.81
C SER A 886 63.49 2.52 -19.43
N ALA A 887 63.82 2.66 -18.14
CA ALA A 887 64.79 3.64 -17.64
C ALA A 887 65.93 2.99 -16.84
N ASP A 888 66.24 1.72 -17.14
CA ASP A 888 67.31 0.95 -16.51
C ASP A 888 67.18 0.77 -14.99
N ILE A 889 65.96 0.86 -14.46
CA ILE A 889 65.67 0.61 -13.04
C ILE A 889 65.21 -0.83 -12.85
N VAL A 890 65.91 -1.57 -11.98
CA VAL A 890 65.58 -2.97 -11.63
C VAL A 890 65.08 -3.03 -10.20
N VAL A 891 63.88 -3.60 -10.01
CA VAL A 891 63.22 -3.69 -8.70
C VAL A 891 62.92 -5.14 -8.30
N ALA A 892 63.20 -5.46 -7.04
CA ALA A 892 62.90 -6.75 -6.42
C ALA A 892 62.05 -6.54 -5.16
N PHE A 893 60.73 -6.69 -5.31
CA PHE A 893 59.77 -6.61 -4.22
C PHE A 893 59.95 -7.73 -3.18
N ARG A 894 59.74 -7.38 -1.92
CA ARG A 894 59.69 -8.30 -0.77
C ARG A 894 58.50 -7.96 0.10
N LEU A 895 58.01 -8.92 0.89
CA LEU A 895 56.99 -8.67 1.91
C LEU A 895 57.46 -7.53 2.83
N ALA A 896 56.57 -6.55 3.04
CA ALA A 896 56.85 -5.41 3.88
C ALA A 896 56.82 -5.83 5.35
N ASP A 897 57.95 -5.72 6.03
CA ASP A 897 58.07 -5.92 7.49
C ASP A 897 58.11 -4.55 8.17
N HIS A 898 56.93 -3.96 8.38
CA HIS A 898 56.76 -2.61 8.94
C HIS A 898 55.93 -2.69 10.22
N GLY A 899 56.12 -1.74 11.13
CA GLY A 899 55.30 -1.63 12.34
C GLY A 899 53.83 -1.31 12.03
N LEU A 900 52.92 -1.72 12.91
CA LEU A 900 51.46 -1.57 12.76
C LEU A 900 51.03 -0.13 12.43
N LEU A 901 51.69 0.88 13.02
CA LEU A 901 51.40 2.30 12.75
C LEU A 901 51.61 2.68 11.28
N THR A 902 52.69 2.19 10.66
CA THR A 902 53.01 2.51 9.27
C THR A 902 52.07 1.80 8.31
N LEU A 903 51.67 0.56 8.62
CA LEU A 903 50.69 -0.18 7.82
C LEU A 903 49.30 0.47 7.87
N ASN A 904 48.87 0.95 9.05
CA ASN A 904 47.62 1.70 9.19
C ASN A 904 47.62 3.03 8.42
N GLU A 905 48.77 3.73 8.41
CA GLU A 905 48.91 4.97 7.64
C GLU A 905 48.80 4.71 6.13
N LEU A 906 49.40 3.63 5.64
CA LEU A 906 49.30 3.22 4.23
C LEU A 906 47.89 2.77 3.86
N GLU A 907 47.19 2.06 4.76
CA GLU A 907 45.79 1.69 4.58
C GLU A 907 44.90 2.94 4.48
N TYR A 908 45.07 3.90 5.40
CA TYR A 908 44.33 5.17 5.36
C TYR A 908 44.57 5.94 4.06
N GLN A 909 45.83 6.04 3.62
CA GLN A 909 46.19 6.69 2.36
C GLN A 909 45.58 5.98 1.15
N MET A 910 45.62 4.64 1.11
CA MET A 910 44.98 3.87 0.05
C MET A 910 43.46 4.12 0.00
N ILE A 911 42.78 4.14 1.15
CA ILE A 911 41.34 4.41 1.24
C ILE A 911 41.03 5.82 0.76
N ALA A 912 41.78 6.83 1.21
CA ALA A 912 41.59 8.22 0.82
C ALA A 912 41.73 8.41 -0.71
N ASP A 913 42.81 7.87 -1.28
CA ASP A 913 43.12 8.00 -2.70
C ASP A 913 42.09 7.28 -3.58
N LEU A 914 41.71 6.06 -3.21
CA LEU A 914 40.69 5.29 -3.93
C LEU A 914 39.30 5.93 -3.79
N ALA A 915 38.94 6.46 -2.62
CA ALA A 915 37.64 7.10 -2.39
C ALA A 915 37.47 8.33 -3.27
N GLN A 916 38.49 9.20 -3.33
CA GLN A 916 38.46 10.40 -4.15
C GLN A 916 38.42 10.05 -5.65
N PHE A 917 39.20 9.03 -6.07
CA PHE A 917 39.20 8.58 -7.46
C PHE A 917 37.88 7.92 -7.87
N PHE A 918 37.30 7.05 -7.06
CA PHE A 918 36.03 6.41 -7.36
C PHE A 918 34.83 7.36 -7.30
N ASN A 919 34.88 8.39 -6.46
CA ASN A 919 33.87 9.45 -6.46
C ASN A 919 33.84 10.25 -7.77
N THR A 920 34.98 10.33 -8.47
CA THR A 920 35.08 10.96 -9.80
C THR A 920 34.93 9.97 -10.96
N ASN A 921 35.00 8.66 -10.70
CA ASN A 921 34.93 7.58 -11.69
C ASN A 921 34.01 6.43 -11.21
N PRO A 922 32.69 6.67 -11.09
CA PRO A 922 31.75 5.70 -10.51
C PRO A 922 31.59 4.42 -11.36
N ASP A 923 31.68 4.51 -12.68
CA ASP A 923 31.58 3.33 -13.55
C ASP A 923 32.74 2.34 -13.30
N LEU A 924 33.92 2.87 -13.00
CA LEU A 924 35.09 2.05 -12.67
C LEU A 924 34.96 1.40 -11.30
N SER A 925 34.33 2.08 -10.33
CA SER A 925 34.15 1.53 -8.98
C SER A 925 33.21 0.32 -8.99
N LEU A 926 32.11 0.39 -9.74
CA LEU A 926 31.16 -0.72 -9.91
C LEU A 926 31.82 -1.97 -10.51
N VAL A 927 32.80 -1.78 -11.40
CA VAL A 927 33.51 -2.86 -12.06
C VAL A 927 34.62 -3.46 -11.18
N LEU A 928 35.38 -2.61 -10.46
CA LEU A 928 36.53 -3.05 -9.67
C LEU A 928 36.17 -3.54 -8.26
N LEU A 929 35.04 -3.10 -7.70
CA LEU A 929 34.51 -3.51 -6.40
C LEU A 929 33.45 -4.62 -6.52
N ARG A 930 33.62 -5.50 -7.50
CA ARG A 930 32.81 -6.71 -7.68
C ARG A 930 33.63 -7.95 -7.33
N GLN A 931 33.01 -8.88 -6.60
CA GLN A 931 33.59 -10.19 -6.30
C GLN A 931 33.72 -11.01 -7.60
N ASP A 932 34.89 -11.61 -7.82
CA ASP A 932 35.15 -12.54 -8.92
C ASP A 932 34.65 -13.94 -8.54
N GLU A 933 34.16 -14.70 -9.52
CA GLU A 933 33.99 -16.15 -9.38
C GLU A 933 35.38 -16.81 -9.43
N LEU A 934 35.84 -17.37 -8.31
CA LEU A 934 37.15 -18.03 -8.20
C LEU A 934 36.96 -19.55 -8.03
N GLY A 935 37.96 -20.33 -8.45
CA GLY A 935 37.92 -21.80 -8.28
C GLY A 935 38.15 -22.28 -6.83
N ASP A 936 38.49 -21.36 -5.93
CA ASP A 936 38.76 -21.60 -4.51
C ASP A 936 37.75 -20.80 -3.68
N ALA A 937 36.82 -21.52 -3.02
CA ALA A 937 35.72 -20.94 -2.27
C ALA A 937 36.18 -20.12 -1.06
N ASP A 938 37.30 -20.50 -0.41
CA ASP A 938 37.84 -19.77 0.73
C ASP A 938 38.45 -18.43 0.28
N LEU A 939 39.14 -18.45 -0.88
CA LEU A 939 39.72 -17.26 -1.49
C LEU A 939 38.64 -16.31 -2.05
N GLU A 940 37.58 -16.87 -2.64
CA GLU A 940 36.40 -16.13 -3.11
C GLU A 940 35.71 -15.43 -1.94
N TRP A 941 35.45 -16.15 -0.85
CA TRP A 941 34.85 -15.59 0.36
C TRP A 941 35.73 -14.49 0.99
N ALA A 942 37.04 -14.72 1.07
CA ALA A 942 37.98 -13.72 1.56
C ALA A 942 38.00 -12.44 0.69
N GLN A 943 37.88 -12.59 -0.64
CA GLN A 943 37.77 -11.45 -1.55
C GLN A 943 36.45 -10.68 -1.34
N GLY A 944 35.32 -11.39 -1.20
CA GLY A 944 34.02 -10.79 -0.93
C GLY A 944 34.01 -9.92 0.34
N ILE A 945 34.55 -10.46 1.44
CA ILE A 945 34.67 -9.71 2.71
C ILE A 945 35.58 -8.50 2.55
N PHE A 946 36.72 -8.66 1.88
CA PHE A 946 37.66 -7.56 1.67
C PHE A 946 37.02 -6.40 0.89
N ILE A 947 36.30 -6.71 -0.20
CA ILE A 947 35.61 -5.71 -1.02
C ILE A 947 34.50 -5.02 -0.22
N LEU A 948 33.74 -5.78 0.57
CA LEU A 948 32.66 -5.24 1.39
C LEU A 948 33.19 -4.27 2.45
N LYS A 949 34.27 -4.65 3.17
CA LYS A 949 34.99 -3.77 4.11
C LYS A 949 35.52 -2.52 3.43
N LEU A 950 36.20 -2.68 2.29
CA LEU A 950 36.76 -1.57 1.53
C LEU A 950 35.64 -0.60 1.11
N GLY A 951 34.51 -1.11 0.60
CA GLY A 951 33.35 -0.30 0.25
C GLY A 951 32.82 0.53 1.42
N THR A 952 32.72 -0.04 2.63
CA THR A 952 32.31 0.70 3.83
C THR A 952 33.29 1.81 4.18
N LEU A 953 34.59 1.52 4.20
CA LEU A 953 35.64 2.49 4.53
C LEU A 953 35.71 3.65 3.53
N LEU A 954 35.55 3.37 2.23
CA LEU A 954 35.47 4.39 1.17
C LEU A 954 34.28 5.33 1.40
N MET A 955 33.11 4.78 1.73
CA MET A 955 31.89 5.56 1.99
C MET A 955 31.99 6.39 3.27
N GLU A 956 32.60 5.83 4.33
CA GLU A 956 32.85 6.56 5.58
C GLU A 956 33.77 7.76 5.35
N TYR A 957 34.88 7.56 4.61
CA TYR A 957 35.80 8.64 4.23
C TYR A 957 35.09 9.76 3.46
N LEU A 958 34.30 9.42 2.43
CA LEU A 958 33.52 10.40 1.66
C LEU A 958 32.48 11.11 2.55
N GLY A 959 31.85 10.40 3.48
CA GLY A 959 30.89 10.95 4.44
C GLY A 959 31.52 11.97 5.40
N GLN A 960 32.69 11.65 5.97
CA GLN A 960 33.44 12.53 6.87
C GLN A 960 34.00 13.77 6.16
N HIS A 961 34.14 13.75 4.83
CA HIS A 961 34.73 14.83 4.04
C HIS A 961 33.74 15.51 3.07
N ARG A 962 32.42 15.28 3.22
CA ARG A 962 31.35 16.06 2.57
C ARG A 962 31.34 17.50 3.11
N GLY A 963 32.16 18.37 2.49
CA GLY A 963 32.23 19.80 2.82
C GLY A 963 33.56 20.47 2.49
N GLN A 964 34.62 19.70 2.22
CA GLN A 964 35.89 20.23 1.74
C GLN A 964 35.90 20.18 0.21
N LYS A 965 35.96 21.34 -0.45
CA LYS A 965 36.17 21.39 -1.91
C LYS A 965 37.49 20.68 -2.24
N PRO A 966 37.53 19.86 -3.32
CA PRO A 966 38.81 19.33 -3.80
C PRO A 966 39.72 20.51 -4.17
N GLN A 967 40.93 20.53 -3.61
CA GLN A 967 42.02 21.42 -4.04
C GLN A 967 42.66 20.90 -5.31
#